data_AF-A0A7C2NGN7-F1
#
_entry.id   AF-A0A7C2NGN7-F1
#
_cell.length_a   1.000
_cell.length_b   1.000
_cell.length_c   1.000
_cell.angle_alpha   90.00
_cell.angle_beta   90.00
_cell.angle_gamma   90.00
#
_symmetry.space_group_name_H-M   'P 1'
#
loop_
_entity.id
_entity.type
_entity.pdbx_description
1 polymer ?
#
loop_
_entity_poly.entity_id
_entity_poly.type
_entity_poly.pdbx_seq_one_letter_code
_entity_poly.pdbx_strand_id
1 'polypeptide(L)'
;MATKRLLIAAPLVVTALLLQSFFWVPTYENQSRGNPARLTQFIDATSGDASFLNPVLAADSTSSGVVSLVFDGLLDLDEHLALRPKLAERWEAAERAYLVVRPDAALPDGARADAATLRARVAAALGPDASAVRILPAETRTERHEVLLPGEGGAPRPEAVEARVRVPERLALELPRVLVDLDARLAPVLGRGYLAGFDPAAHVELPPGPAGEALRARLAELLPALEHNPVLTFHLRRGVRFHDGHPLEASDVRFTWRAFLDPKNLSPRASDFEPVKDVEIVDPHTVRVVYKRLFSPAVYVWASYGILPEHLLDESALAREMDRRGIAGAGRESFGLREAEFSRAPVGTGAFRFAEWRTDDVIRLVRNDDYFEGPPQYREYTLRVLPDPLTQEVEFRAGAVDMYPAQPHQAARYREDPRYQAFSAVGFGYSYVGYNLRREIFRDPEVRRALGMAIDVEQIIRFVLYGEGERVTGPYAITTDWYDRSVAPLPYDPAGALALLERRGWRRGPDGILAKDGRRLAFTLVTNNGNPQRKAIAAIAQDAWRKIGVDCQVQLFEWAVFLKDFINTGEFDAVVLGWTTGVDPDQHQIWHSSQIGAQRLNFTAYASPEVDRLTEAIRREYDRARQIELAHALHRAIARDQPYTFLFASRATTVVDRKIAMVERTPDGGERIVPLRPSPTGQLLYWFHRWRKFERPPRFSAEGA
;
A
#
# COMPACT_ATOMS: atom_id res chain seq x y z
N MET A 1 -56.25 37.39 21.67
CA MET A 1 -56.49 35.93 21.71
C MET A 1 -56.06 35.18 20.44
N ALA A 2 -56.20 35.75 19.24
CA ALA A 2 -55.85 35.08 17.98
C ALA A 2 -54.35 34.75 17.83
N THR A 3 -53.45 35.66 18.21
CA THR A 3 -51.99 35.49 18.08
C THR A 3 -51.45 34.35 18.93
N LYS A 4 -51.98 34.18 20.15
CA LYS A 4 -51.57 33.11 21.08
C LYS A 4 -52.03 31.73 20.60
N ARG A 5 -53.20 31.64 19.94
CA ARG A 5 -53.67 30.39 19.31
C ARG A 5 -52.86 30.05 18.06
N LEU A 6 -52.49 31.06 17.26
CA LEU A 6 -51.65 30.86 16.08
C LEU A 6 -50.24 30.36 16.45
N LEU A 7 -49.63 30.94 17.50
CA LEU A 7 -48.30 30.56 17.98
C LEU A 7 -48.24 29.15 18.60
N ILE A 8 -49.37 28.59 19.03
CA ILE A 8 -49.46 27.22 19.55
C ILE A 8 -49.84 26.24 18.44
N ALA A 9 -50.75 26.63 17.54
CA ALA A 9 -51.23 25.78 16.46
C ALA A 9 -50.21 25.61 15.33
N ALA A 10 -49.45 26.66 14.98
CA ALA A 10 -48.48 26.58 13.88
C ALA A 10 -47.36 25.55 14.13
N PRO A 11 -46.70 25.49 15.31
CA PRO A 11 -45.75 24.43 15.60
C PRO A 11 -46.40 23.04 15.59
N LEU A 12 -47.60 22.89 16.14
CA LEU A 12 -48.31 21.60 16.17
C LEU A 12 -48.67 21.09 14.76
N VAL A 13 -49.08 21.98 13.85
CA VAL A 13 -49.37 21.65 12.46
C VAL A 13 -48.08 21.29 11.72
N VAL A 14 -47.00 22.03 11.93
CA VAL A 14 -45.69 21.71 11.35
C VAL A 14 -45.17 20.37 11.89
N THR A 15 -45.29 20.11 13.19
CA THR A 15 -44.92 18.82 13.81
C THR A 15 -45.79 17.68 13.28
N ALA A 16 -47.10 17.89 13.10
CA ALA A 16 -47.99 16.89 12.51
C ALA A 16 -47.65 16.61 11.05
N LEU A 17 -47.32 17.64 10.25
CA LEU A 17 -46.87 17.48 8.86
C LEU A 17 -45.52 16.75 8.78
N LEU A 18 -44.57 17.07 9.67
CA LEU A 18 -43.27 16.39 9.75
C LEU A 18 -43.40 14.94 10.25
N LEU A 19 -44.32 14.67 11.19
CA LEU A 19 -44.64 13.31 11.63
C LEU A 19 -45.31 12.52 10.49
N GLN A 20 -46.25 13.13 9.76
CA GLN A 20 -46.87 12.50 8.61
C GLN A 20 -45.86 12.21 7.49
N SER A 21 -44.90 13.10 7.23
CA SER A 21 -43.83 12.85 6.26
C SER A 21 -42.93 11.70 6.69
N PHE A 22 -42.75 11.49 8.00
CA PHE A 22 -42.01 10.35 8.56
C PHE A 22 -42.68 9.00 8.23
N PHE A 23 -44.02 8.96 8.15
CA PHE A 23 -44.77 7.76 7.75
C PHE A 23 -44.86 7.57 6.23
N TRP A 24 -44.43 8.55 5.43
CA TRP A 24 -44.41 8.50 3.95
C TRP A 24 -43.02 8.28 3.36
N VAL A 25 -41.97 8.18 4.19
CA VAL A 25 -40.65 7.74 3.71
C VAL A 25 -40.79 6.29 3.23
N PRO A 26 -40.61 6.00 1.92
CA PRO A 26 -40.76 4.65 1.41
C PRO A 26 -39.72 3.76 2.05
N THR A 27 -40.16 2.77 2.82
CA THR A 27 -39.29 1.69 3.30
C THR A 27 -38.72 0.91 2.10
N TYR A 28 -37.60 0.22 2.27
CA TYR A 28 -37.02 -0.64 1.23
C TYR A 28 -38.05 -1.61 0.59
N GLU A 29 -38.99 -2.15 1.38
CA GLU A 29 -40.08 -2.99 0.85
C GLU A 29 -41.01 -2.24 -0.12
N ASN A 30 -41.26 -0.95 0.10
CA ASN A 30 -42.03 -0.12 -0.81
C ASN A 30 -41.22 0.27 -2.07
N GLN A 31 -39.90 0.47 -1.93
CA GLN A 31 -39.02 0.80 -3.06
C GLN A 31 -38.81 -0.39 -4.01
N SER A 32 -38.61 -1.59 -3.48
CA SER A 32 -38.40 -2.83 -4.26
C SER A 32 -39.68 -3.38 -4.89
N ARG A 33 -40.85 -3.25 -4.24
CA ARG A 33 -42.15 -3.61 -4.86
C ARG A 33 -42.53 -2.68 -6.02
N GLY A 34 -42.11 -1.42 -5.97
CA GLY A 34 -42.37 -0.43 -7.03
C GLY A 34 -41.34 -0.41 -8.16
N ASN A 35 -40.12 -0.92 -7.93
CA ASN A 35 -39.04 -0.92 -8.91
C ASN A 35 -38.21 -2.22 -8.89
N PRO A 36 -38.57 -3.22 -9.73
CA PRO A 36 -37.82 -4.48 -9.85
C PRO A 36 -36.34 -4.31 -10.22
N ALA A 37 -35.96 -3.19 -10.87
CA ALA A 37 -34.57 -2.95 -11.29
C ALA A 37 -33.61 -2.82 -10.09
N ARG A 38 -34.12 -2.39 -8.91
CA ARG A 38 -33.32 -2.22 -7.67
C ARG A 38 -32.65 -3.52 -7.20
N LEU A 39 -33.22 -4.68 -7.54
CA LEU A 39 -32.63 -6.00 -7.22
C LEU A 39 -31.33 -6.26 -7.98
N THR A 40 -31.13 -5.60 -9.11
CA THR A 40 -29.93 -5.76 -9.94
C THR A 40 -28.95 -4.60 -9.83
N GLN A 41 -29.24 -3.60 -9.00
CA GLN A 41 -28.37 -2.48 -8.70
C GLN A 41 -27.70 -2.70 -7.34
N PHE A 42 -26.41 -2.40 -7.22
CA PHE A 42 -25.73 -2.24 -5.94
C PHE A 42 -25.41 -0.76 -5.74
N ILE A 43 -25.78 -0.19 -4.59
CA ILE A 43 -25.56 1.21 -4.25
C ILE A 43 -24.69 1.28 -3.01
N ASP A 44 -23.47 1.77 -3.18
CA ASP A 44 -22.50 2.05 -2.14
C ASP A 44 -22.52 3.54 -1.77
N ALA A 45 -22.08 3.86 -0.56
CA ALA A 45 -21.96 5.23 -0.06
C ALA A 45 -20.49 5.53 0.28
N THR A 46 -20.03 6.70 -0.14
CA THR A 46 -18.70 7.21 0.22
C THR A 46 -18.81 8.57 0.90
N SER A 47 -17.89 8.90 1.79
CA SER A 47 -17.83 10.22 2.42
C SER A 47 -17.24 11.32 1.52
N GLY A 48 -16.65 10.97 0.37
CA GLY A 48 -16.05 11.94 -0.54
C GLY A 48 -15.99 11.43 -1.97
N ASP A 49 -16.08 12.35 -2.92
CA ASP A 49 -16.02 12.05 -4.35
C ASP A 49 -14.64 11.51 -4.76
N ALA A 50 -14.58 10.82 -5.90
CA ALA A 50 -13.32 10.41 -6.50
C ALA A 50 -12.54 11.63 -7.01
N SER A 51 -11.21 11.49 -7.13
CA SER A 51 -10.37 12.51 -7.76
C SER A 51 -10.07 12.15 -9.21
N PHE A 52 -9.66 10.90 -9.44
CA PHE A 52 -9.29 10.38 -10.76
C PHE A 52 -9.70 8.92 -10.90
N LEU A 53 -10.38 8.57 -11.99
CA LEU A 53 -10.71 7.18 -12.31
C LEU A 53 -9.64 6.53 -13.20
N ASN A 54 -8.38 6.76 -12.87
CA ASN A 54 -7.23 6.29 -13.63
C ASN A 54 -6.21 5.61 -12.69
N PRO A 55 -5.84 4.32 -12.91
CA PRO A 55 -4.87 3.60 -12.10
C PRO A 55 -3.54 4.33 -11.84
N VAL A 56 -3.07 5.13 -12.80
CA VAL A 56 -1.80 5.87 -12.69
C VAL A 56 -1.90 7.07 -11.75
N LEU A 57 -3.10 7.63 -11.58
CA LEU A 57 -3.32 8.89 -10.85
C LEU A 57 -4.05 8.71 -9.52
N ALA A 58 -4.77 7.61 -9.34
CA ALA A 58 -5.58 7.34 -8.16
C ALA A 58 -4.71 7.30 -6.88
N ALA A 59 -5.01 8.20 -5.95
CA ALA A 59 -4.28 8.36 -4.69
C ALA A 59 -5.17 8.20 -3.45
N ASP A 60 -6.49 8.30 -3.62
CA ASP A 60 -7.48 8.18 -2.57
C ASP A 60 -8.29 6.87 -2.68
N SER A 61 -8.94 6.49 -1.59
CA SER A 61 -9.71 5.25 -1.46
C SER A 61 -10.94 5.20 -2.36
N THR A 62 -11.60 6.32 -2.61
CA THR A 62 -12.81 6.39 -3.44
C THR A 62 -12.44 6.10 -4.89
N SER A 63 -11.43 6.81 -5.40
CA SER A 63 -10.85 6.57 -6.73
C SER A 63 -10.40 5.13 -6.89
N SER A 64 -9.65 4.61 -5.91
CA SER A 64 -9.12 3.23 -5.95
C SER A 64 -10.24 2.17 -5.96
N GLY A 65 -11.32 2.42 -5.21
CA GLY A 65 -12.49 1.52 -5.16
C GLY A 65 -13.24 1.45 -6.47
N VAL A 66 -13.39 2.56 -7.19
CA VAL A 66 -13.99 2.57 -8.54
C VAL A 66 -13.03 1.96 -9.56
N VAL A 67 -11.75 2.31 -9.50
CA VAL A 67 -10.72 1.79 -10.42
C VAL A 67 -10.63 0.27 -10.37
N SER A 68 -10.72 -0.36 -9.19
CA SER A 68 -10.66 -1.82 -9.06
C SER A 68 -11.86 -2.57 -9.65
N LEU A 69 -12.97 -1.88 -9.90
CA LEU A 69 -14.14 -2.44 -10.61
C LEU A 69 -14.02 -2.31 -12.14
N VAL A 70 -13.25 -1.33 -12.60
CA VAL A 70 -13.12 -0.95 -14.02
C VAL A 70 -11.88 -1.55 -14.67
N PHE A 71 -10.79 -1.76 -13.94
CA PHE A 71 -9.51 -2.24 -14.45
C PHE A 71 -9.04 -3.50 -13.73
N ASP A 72 -8.27 -4.34 -14.42
CA ASP A 72 -7.60 -5.51 -13.84
C ASP A 72 -6.08 -5.39 -13.95
N GLY A 73 -5.37 -5.94 -12.95
CA GLY A 73 -3.92 -6.13 -13.00
C GLY A 73 -3.50 -7.39 -13.77
N LEU A 74 -2.20 -7.54 -14.01
CA LEU A 74 -1.65 -8.77 -14.60
C LEU A 74 -1.89 -9.97 -13.69
N LEU A 75 -1.70 -9.74 -12.39
CA LEU A 75 -1.97 -10.68 -11.32
C LEU A 75 -3.12 -10.16 -10.46
N ASP A 76 -3.54 -10.97 -9.51
CA ASP A 76 -4.45 -10.57 -8.44
C ASP A 76 -4.02 -11.32 -7.17
N LEU A 77 -4.64 -10.99 -6.06
CA LEU A 77 -4.51 -11.75 -4.82
C LEU A 77 -5.69 -12.71 -4.69
N ASP A 78 -5.42 -13.89 -4.16
CA ASP A 78 -6.48 -14.80 -3.74
C ASP A 78 -7.00 -14.44 -2.33
N GLU A 79 -7.95 -15.22 -1.81
CA GLU A 79 -8.54 -15.01 -0.49
C GLU A 79 -7.53 -15.12 0.66
N HIS A 80 -6.37 -15.73 0.41
CA HIS A 80 -5.25 -15.87 1.35
C HIS A 80 -4.13 -14.85 1.11
N LEU A 81 -4.34 -13.87 0.22
CA LEU A 81 -3.34 -12.90 -0.24
C LEU A 81 -2.14 -13.53 -0.96
N ALA A 82 -2.28 -14.74 -1.48
CA ALA A 82 -1.30 -15.30 -2.38
C ALA A 82 -1.55 -14.77 -3.80
N LEU A 83 -0.47 -14.60 -4.56
CA LEU A 83 -0.56 -14.16 -5.94
C LEU A 83 -1.25 -15.23 -6.79
N ARG A 84 -2.23 -14.82 -7.59
CA ARG A 84 -2.93 -15.67 -8.56
C ARG A 84 -2.90 -15.04 -9.96
N PRO A 85 -3.03 -15.85 -11.03
CA PRO A 85 -3.23 -15.35 -12.39
C PRO A 85 -4.48 -14.46 -12.51
N LYS A 86 -4.38 -13.34 -13.24
CA LYS A 86 -5.48 -12.43 -13.58
C LYS A 86 -5.47 -12.12 -15.08
N LEU A 87 -5.02 -10.95 -15.55
CA LEU A 87 -4.86 -10.72 -17.00
C LEU A 87 -3.74 -11.58 -17.60
N ALA A 88 -2.71 -11.91 -16.82
CA ALA A 88 -1.75 -12.95 -17.14
C ALA A 88 -2.30 -14.32 -16.70
N GLU A 89 -2.24 -15.33 -17.57
CA GLU A 89 -2.63 -16.71 -17.27
C GLU A 89 -1.56 -17.47 -16.47
N ARG A 90 -0.30 -17.07 -16.62
CA ARG A 90 0.85 -17.55 -15.84
C ARG A 90 1.99 -16.53 -15.91
N TRP A 91 2.94 -16.64 -15.00
CA TRP A 91 4.19 -15.89 -15.04
C TRP A 91 5.38 -16.75 -14.62
N GLU A 92 6.56 -16.33 -15.04
CA GLU A 92 7.83 -17.00 -14.75
C GLU A 92 8.83 -15.97 -14.23
N ALA A 93 9.62 -16.35 -13.23
CA ALA A 93 10.69 -15.50 -12.69
C ALA A 93 12.05 -16.12 -13.04
N ALA A 94 12.79 -15.43 -13.89
CA ALA A 94 14.14 -15.77 -14.30
C ALA A 94 15.10 -14.64 -13.90
N GLU A 95 16.38 -14.78 -14.25
CA GLU A 95 17.35 -13.71 -14.04
C GLU A 95 18.35 -13.64 -15.19
N ARG A 96 18.63 -12.42 -15.65
CA ARG A 96 19.80 -12.10 -16.44
C ARG A 96 20.81 -11.45 -15.50
N ALA A 97 21.99 -12.04 -15.33
CA ALA A 97 23.04 -11.46 -14.52
C ALA A 97 24.27 -11.12 -15.36
N TYR A 98 25.01 -10.10 -14.96
CA TYR A 98 26.21 -9.66 -15.67
C TYR A 98 27.41 -9.61 -14.74
N LEU A 99 28.43 -10.42 -15.02
CA LEU A 99 29.69 -10.42 -14.27
C LEU A 99 30.78 -9.70 -15.08
N VAL A 100 31.33 -8.62 -14.54
CA VAL A 100 32.45 -7.90 -15.15
C VAL A 100 33.69 -8.81 -15.24
N VAL A 101 34.35 -8.80 -16.41
CA VAL A 101 35.65 -9.45 -16.61
C VAL A 101 36.75 -8.50 -16.14
N ARG A 102 37.62 -8.99 -15.26
CA ARG A 102 38.74 -8.24 -14.67
C ARG A 102 40.10 -8.87 -15.01
N PRO A 103 40.70 -8.57 -16.18
CA PRO A 103 41.98 -9.16 -16.58
C PRO A 103 43.16 -8.79 -15.67
N ASP A 104 42.99 -7.76 -14.84
CA ASP A 104 43.89 -7.28 -13.78
C ASP A 104 43.85 -8.14 -12.51
N ALA A 105 42.79 -8.93 -12.30
CA ALA A 105 42.60 -9.76 -11.12
C ALA A 105 43.20 -11.17 -11.30
N ALA A 106 43.76 -11.72 -10.21
CA ALA A 106 44.17 -13.12 -10.12
C ALA A 106 43.04 -13.98 -9.55
N LEU A 107 42.82 -15.14 -10.16
CA LEU A 107 41.89 -16.15 -9.64
C LEU A 107 42.52 -16.94 -8.48
N PRO A 108 41.74 -17.70 -7.67
CA PRO A 108 42.25 -18.39 -6.48
C PRO A 108 43.43 -19.34 -6.72
N ASP A 109 43.56 -19.88 -7.92
CA ASP A 109 44.64 -20.78 -8.35
C ASP A 109 45.74 -20.06 -9.15
N GLY A 110 45.73 -18.73 -9.18
CA GLY A 110 46.72 -17.89 -9.87
C GLY A 110 46.48 -17.75 -11.38
N ALA A 111 45.43 -18.34 -11.94
CA ALA A 111 45.07 -18.13 -13.34
C ALA A 111 44.63 -16.68 -13.61
N ARG A 112 44.81 -16.22 -14.86
CA ARG A 112 44.30 -14.92 -15.30
C ARG A 112 42.78 -14.96 -15.43
N ALA A 113 42.13 -13.87 -15.02
CA ALA A 113 40.69 -13.71 -15.15
C ALA A 113 40.28 -13.12 -16.51
N ASP A 114 40.74 -13.73 -17.61
CA ASP A 114 40.23 -13.42 -18.95
C ASP A 114 38.82 -14.00 -19.18
N ALA A 115 38.09 -13.48 -20.17
CA ALA A 115 36.70 -13.84 -20.41
C ALA A 115 36.49 -15.33 -20.73
N ALA A 116 37.42 -15.96 -21.45
CA ALA A 116 37.31 -17.38 -21.79
C ALA A 116 37.45 -18.26 -20.55
N THR A 117 38.45 -17.98 -19.71
CA THR A 117 38.71 -18.68 -18.45
C THR A 117 37.55 -18.49 -17.48
N LEU A 118 37.07 -17.26 -17.30
CA LEU A 118 35.93 -16.97 -16.44
C LEU A 118 34.66 -17.66 -16.95
N ARG A 119 34.36 -17.59 -18.25
CA ARG A 119 33.19 -18.26 -18.83
C ARG A 119 33.18 -19.75 -18.50
N ALA A 120 34.30 -20.44 -18.70
CA ALA A 120 34.40 -21.87 -18.43
C ALA A 120 34.19 -22.19 -16.94
N ARG A 121 34.80 -21.41 -16.05
CA ARG A 121 34.67 -21.59 -14.59
C ARG A 121 33.29 -21.29 -14.07
N VAL A 122 32.70 -20.17 -14.49
CA VAL A 122 31.35 -19.74 -14.09
C VAL A 122 30.32 -20.74 -14.60
N ALA A 123 30.42 -21.18 -15.86
CA ALA A 123 29.53 -22.22 -16.38
C ALA A 123 29.65 -23.54 -15.61
N ALA A 124 30.87 -23.95 -15.24
CA ALA A 124 31.08 -25.15 -14.44
C ALA A 124 30.55 -25.00 -12.99
N ALA A 125 30.73 -23.83 -12.38
CA ALA A 125 30.27 -23.56 -11.02
C ALA A 125 28.74 -23.50 -10.90
N LEU A 126 28.08 -22.91 -11.90
CA LEU A 126 26.62 -22.82 -11.93
C LEU A 126 25.97 -24.11 -12.42
N GLY A 127 26.64 -24.87 -13.31
CA GLY A 127 26.12 -26.12 -13.84
C GLY A 127 24.70 -25.95 -14.41
N PRO A 128 23.69 -26.69 -13.91
CA PRO A 128 22.30 -26.57 -14.39
C PRO A 128 21.60 -25.28 -13.95
N ASP A 129 22.16 -24.53 -12.99
CA ASP A 129 21.61 -23.26 -12.53
C ASP A 129 21.79 -22.13 -13.56
N ALA A 130 22.59 -22.34 -14.62
CA ALA A 130 22.72 -21.43 -15.76
C ALA A 130 22.32 -22.11 -17.07
N SER A 131 21.36 -21.52 -17.76
CA SER A 131 20.94 -21.97 -19.10
C SER A 131 21.92 -21.52 -20.20
N ALA A 132 22.61 -20.39 -20.00
CA ALA A 132 23.68 -19.93 -20.87
C ALA A 132 24.66 -19.02 -20.14
N VAL A 133 25.93 -19.07 -20.56
CA VAL A 133 26.99 -18.12 -20.18
C VAL A 133 27.67 -17.62 -21.45
N ARG A 134 27.50 -16.33 -21.76
CA ARG A 134 27.98 -15.69 -22.99
C ARG A 134 28.94 -14.56 -22.66
N ILE A 135 29.93 -14.34 -23.52
CA ILE A 135 30.83 -13.19 -23.42
C ILE A 135 30.17 -12.04 -24.18
N LEU A 136 30.05 -10.89 -23.53
CA LEU A 136 29.65 -9.63 -24.16
C LEU A 136 30.88 -8.73 -24.27
N PRO A 137 31.13 -8.13 -25.45
CA PRO A 137 32.25 -7.22 -25.63
C PRO A 137 32.07 -5.96 -24.79
N ALA A 138 33.18 -5.25 -24.54
CA ALA A 138 33.12 -3.94 -23.93
C ALA A 138 32.30 -2.97 -24.80
N GLU A 139 31.52 -2.11 -24.14
CA GLU A 139 30.69 -1.10 -24.80
C GLU A 139 30.82 0.24 -24.08
N THR A 140 30.54 1.32 -24.80
CA THR A 140 30.40 2.65 -24.18
C THR A 140 28.99 3.15 -24.47
N ARG A 141 28.29 3.54 -23.41
CA ARG A 141 26.94 4.08 -23.53
C ARG A 141 26.81 5.36 -22.71
N THR A 142 25.97 6.26 -23.19
CA THR A 142 25.55 7.44 -22.43
C THR A 142 24.24 7.09 -21.75
N GLU A 143 24.20 7.24 -20.43
CA GLU A 143 23.02 6.98 -19.62
C GLU A 143 22.53 8.28 -19.01
N ARG A 144 21.23 8.52 -19.12
CA ARG A 144 20.57 9.64 -18.45
C ARG A 144 20.04 9.16 -17.11
N HIS A 145 20.45 9.84 -16.05
CA HIS A 145 20.07 9.58 -14.66
C HIS A 145 19.36 10.81 -14.09
N GLU A 146 18.52 10.60 -13.10
CA GLU A 146 17.89 11.68 -12.34
C GLU A 146 18.45 11.67 -10.91
N VAL A 147 18.91 12.83 -10.45
CA VAL A 147 19.42 13.02 -9.09
C VAL A 147 18.61 14.09 -8.39
N LEU A 148 18.35 13.89 -7.09
CA LEU A 148 17.68 14.88 -6.26
C LEU A 148 18.72 15.77 -5.60
N LEU A 149 18.72 17.05 -5.96
CA LEU A 149 19.56 18.07 -5.35
C LEU A 149 18.77 18.88 -4.31
N PRO A 150 19.41 19.53 -3.33
CA PRO A 150 18.74 20.49 -2.47
C PRO A 150 18.20 21.68 -3.29
N GLY A 151 16.89 21.91 -3.26
CA GLY A 151 16.23 23.08 -3.89
C GLY A 151 16.05 24.24 -2.91
N GLU A 152 15.55 25.38 -3.42
CA GLU A 152 15.20 26.53 -2.58
C GLU A 152 14.19 26.15 -1.50
N GLY A 153 14.45 26.54 -0.25
CA GLY A 153 13.61 26.17 0.90
C GLY A 153 13.76 24.72 1.37
N GLY A 154 14.75 23.96 0.87
CA GLY A 154 15.06 22.60 1.32
C GLY A 154 14.22 21.49 0.68
N ALA A 155 13.31 21.83 -0.25
CA ALA A 155 12.61 20.82 -1.05
C ALA A 155 13.57 20.20 -2.08
N PRO A 156 13.62 18.87 -2.23
CA PRO A 156 14.48 18.24 -3.24
C PRO A 156 14.03 18.62 -4.66
N ARG A 157 14.99 19.01 -5.50
CA ARG A 157 14.82 19.34 -6.91
C ARG A 157 15.42 18.23 -7.78
N PRO A 158 14.64 17.60 -8.67
CA PRO A 158 15.20 16.65 -9.63
C PRO A 158 16.04 17.38 -10.67
N GLU A 159 17.21 16.81 -10.99
CA GLU A 159 18.09 17.26 -12.05
C GLU A 159 18.53 16.06 -12.88
N ALA A 160 18.36 16.15 -14.20
CA ALA A 160 18.84 15.14 -15.12
C ALA A 160 20.35 15.29 -15.33
N VAL A 161 21.09 14.20 -15.23
CA VAL A 161 22.53 14.16 -15.43
C VAL A 161 22.86 13.05 -16.43
N GLU A 162 23.69 13.35 -17.41
CA GLU A 162 24.16 12.35 -18.38
C GLU A 162 25.52 11.83 -17.95
N ALA A 163 25.62 10.51 -17.76
CA ALA A 163 26.86 9.82 -17.43
C ALA A 163 27.32 9.01 -18.65
N ARG A 164 28.61 9.10 -18.98
CA ARG A 164 29.20 8.23 -20.00
C ARG A 164 29.83 7.02 -19.32
N VAL A 165 29.23 5.85 -19.52
CA VAL A 165 29.61 4.60 -18.88
C VAL A 165 30.38 3.74 -19.88
N ARG A 166 31.65 3.45 -19.57
CA ARG A 166 32.52 2.51 -20.29
C ARG A 166 32.41 1.13 -19.66
N VAL A 167 31.38 0.41 -20.06
CA VAL A 167 31.10 -0.94 -19.59
C VAL A 167 32.22 -1.88 -20.09
N PRO A 168 32.95 -2.55 -19.19
CA PRO A 168 33.98 -3.51 -19.58
C PRO A 168 33.40 -4.73 -20.30
N GLU A 169 34.29 -5.57 -20.83
CA GLU A 169 33.92 -6.93 -21.22
C GLU A 169 33.28 -7.65 -20.02
N ARG A 170 32.22 -8.41 -20.25
CA ARG A 170 31.43 -9.03 -19.18
C ARG A 170 30.85 -10.37 -19.61
N LEU A 171 30.56 -11.24 -18.66
CA LEU A 171 29.78 -12.44 -18.89
C LEU A 171 28.30 -12.13 -18.68
N ALA A 172 27.46 -12.47 -19.65
CA ALA A 172 26.01 -12.52 -19.50
C ALA A 172 25.60 -13.94 -19.08
N LEU A 173 24.88 -14.03 -17.97
CA LEU A 173 24.39 -15.25 -17.36
C LEU A 173 22.87 -15.30 -17.53
N GLU A 174 22.36 -16.32 -18.21
CA GLU A 174 20.91 -16.56 -18.33
C GLU A 174 20.53 -17.62 -17.31
N LEU A 175 19.85 -17.22 -16.24
CA LEU A 175 19.50 -18.07 -15.12
C LEU A 175 17.98 -18.36 -15.16
N PRO A 176 17.55 -19.63 -15.12
CA PRO A 176 16.13 -20.00 -15.20
C PRO A 176 15.33 -19.64 -13.93
N ARG A 177 16.01 -19.18 -12.88
CA ARG A 177 15.42 -18.64 -11.65
C ARG A 177 16.33 -17.55 -11.09
N VAL A 178 15.77 -16.70 -10.24
CA VAL A 178 16.55 -15.70 -9.51
C VAL A 178 17.45 -16.38 -8.47
N LEU A 179 18.75 -16.10 -8.51
CA LEU A 179 19.75 -16.62 -7.57
C LEU A 179 20.23 -15.48 -6.67
N VAL A 180 19.53 -15.31 -5.54
CA VAL A 180 19.86 -14.27 -4.54
C VAL A 180 21.29 -14.42 -3.99
N ASP A 181 21.82 -15.64 -3.97
CA ASP A 181 23.14 -16.04 -3.47
C ASP A 181 24.19 -16.24 -4.58
N LEU A 182 23.99 -15.65 -5.77
CA LEU A 182 24.89 -15.80 -6.92
C LEU A 182 26.33 -15.42 -6.59
N ASP A 183 26.54 -14.34 -5.83
CA ASP A 183 27.85 -13.90 -5.37
C ASP A 183 28.55 -14.99 -4.54
N ALA A 184 27.83 -15.62 -3.60
CA ALA A 184 28.33 -16.71 -2.77
C ALA A 184 28.63 -17.97 -3.59
N ARG A 185 27.82 -18.28 -4.62
CA ARG A 185 28.05 -19.40 -5.54
C ARG A 185 29.29 -19.20 -6.41
N LEU A 186 29.58 -17.95 -6.80
CA LEU A 186 30.74 -17.62 -7.63
C LEU A 186 32.03 -17.38 -6.82
N ALA A 187 31.93 -17.06 -5.53
CA ALA A 187 33.07 -16.79 -4.66
C ALA A 187 34.18 -17.88 -4.68
N PRO A 188 33.88 -19.20 -4.72
CA PRO A 188 34.92 -20.24 -4.81
C PRO A 188 35.74 -20.21 -6.10
N VAL A 189 35.15 -19.76 -7.22
CA VAL A 189 35.83 -19.75 -8.53
C VAL A 189 36.45 -18.39 -8.87
N LEU A 190 35.89 -17.30 -8.33
CA LEU A 190 36.39 -15.94 -8.54
C LEU A 190 37.40 -15.50 -7.48
N GLY A 191 37.26 -16.01 -6.26
CA GLY A 191 37.96 -15.51 -5.07
C GLY A 191 37.18 -14.37 -4.40
N ARG A 192 37.23 -14.32 -3.05
CA ARG A 192 36.41 -13.41 -2.23
C ARG A 192 36.63 -11.92 -2.52
N GLY A 193 37.80 -11.53 -3.03
CA GLY A 193 38.14 -10.15 -3.36
C GLY A 193 37.78 -9.73 -4.80
N TYR A 194 37.31 -10.65 -5.64
CA TYR A 194 37.11 -10.39 -7.06
C TYR A 194 36.05 -9.31 -7.33
N LEU A 195 34.88 -9.44 -6.69
CA LEU A 195 33.79 -8.47 -6.85
C LEU A 195 34.11 -7.15 -6.14
N ALA A 196 34.63 -7.23 -4.90
CA ALA A 196 34.93 -6.06 -4.08
C ALA A 196 36.07 -5.18 -4.62
N GLY A 197 36.97 -5.74 -5.44
CA GLY A 197 38.08 -5.00 -6.02
C GLY A 197 37.75 -4.27 -7.33
N PHE A 198 36.51 -4.31 -7.81
CA PHE A 198 36.10 -3.57 -9.00
C PHE A 198 35.85 -2.09 -8.65
N ASP A 199 36.51 -1.16 -9.36
CA ASP A 199 36.33 0.27 -9.17
C ASP A 199 35.46 0.87 -10.30
N PRO A 200 34.16 1.13 -10.07
CA PRO A 200 33.29 1.72 -11.08
C PRO A 200 33.70 3.16 -11.45
N ALA A 201 34.42 3.89 -10.60
CA ALA A 201 34.82 5.26 -10.88
C ALA A 201 35.82 5.37 -12.04
N ALA A 202 36.61 4.33 -12.31
CA ALA A 202 37.48 4.25 -13.48
C ALA A 202 36.70 4.14 -14.82
N HIS A 203 35.45 3.68 -14.74
CA HIS A 203 34.62 3.34 -15.89
C HIS A 203 33.51 4.36 -16.18
N VAL A 204 33.20 5.26 -15.26
CA VAL A 204 32.11 6.22 -15.41
C VAL A 204 32.65 7.65 -15.45
N GLU A 205 32.40 8.33 -16.56
CA GLU A 205 32.65 9.76 -16.71
C GLU A 205 31.38 10.54 -16.35
N LEU A 206 31.49 11.42 -15.36
CA LEU A 206 30.40 12.25 -14.84
C LEU A 206 30.67 13.73 -15.14
N PRO A 207 29.63 14.53 -15.45
CA PRO A 207 29.79 15.96 -15.64
C PRO A 207 30.19 16.63 -14.31
N PRO A 208 30.92 17.76 -14.36
CA PRO A 208 31.26 18.50 -13.16
C PRO A 208 30.01 19.11 -12.51
N GLY A 209 30.06 19.31 -11.19
CA GLY A 209 29.02 19.98 -10.42
C GLY A 209 28.20 19.07 -9.51
N PRO A 210 27.24 19.64 -8.76
CA PRO A 210 26.51 18.93 -7.70
C PRO A 210 25.75 17.69 -8.19
N ALA A 211 25.18 17.75 -9.40
CA ALA A 211 24.47 16.60 -9.99
C ALA A 211 25.41 15.42 -10.26
N GLY A 212 26.61 15.70 -10.80
CA GLY A 212 27.65 14.69 -11.00
C GLY A 212 28.18 14.12 -9.69
N GLU A 213 28.35 14.96 -8.66
CA GLU A 213 28.76 14.50 -7.32
C GLU A 213 27.69 13.63 -6.64
N ALA A 214 26.41 14.01 -6.77
CA ALA A 214 25.30 13.22 -6.27
C ALA A 214 25.23 11.84 -6.96
N LEU A 215 25.47 11.77 -8.28
CA LEU A 215 25.53 10.51 -9.00
C LEU A 215 26.79 9.70 -8.66
N ARG A 216 27.92 10.37 -8.37
CA ARG A 216 29.18 9.74 -7.97
C ARG A 216 29.01 8.87 -6.72
N ALA A 217 28.17 9.28 -5.78
CA ALA A 217 27.85 8.51 -4.58
C ALA A 217 27.14 7.17 -4.87
N ARG A 218 26.61 6.97 -6.08
CA ARG A 218 25.82 5.80 -6.50
C ARG A 218 26.50 4.98 -7.60
N LEU A 219 27.79 5.18 -7.86
CA LEU A 219 28.51 4.52 -8.97
C LEU A 219 28.43 2.99 -8.93
N ALA A 220 28.43 2.38 -7.74
CA ALA A 220 28.29 0.94 -7.60
C ALA A 220 26.90 0.42 -8.01
N GLU A 221 25.87 1.27 -7.99
CA GLU A 221 24.54 0.94 -8.54
C GLU A 221 24.52 1.05 -10.07
N LEU A 222 25.29 1.99 -10.64
CA LEU A 222 25.35 2.22 -12.09
C LEU A 222 26.11 1.11 -12.82
N LEU A 223 27.23 0.67 -12.23
CA LEU A 223 28.07 -0.36 -12.79
C LEU A 223 28.57 -1.28 -11.66
N PRO A 224 27.75 -2.23 -11.19
CA PRO A 224 28.20 -3.23 -10.23
C PRO A 224 29.13 -4.25 -10.90
N ALA A 225 30.03 -4.85 -10.11
CA ALA A 225 30.88 -5.94 -10.58
C ALA A 225 30.06 -7.19 -10.97
N LEU A 226 28.95 -7.41 -10.27
CA LEU A 226 27.93 -8.42 -10.54
C LEU A 226 26.57 -7.72 -10.55
N GLU A 227 26.01 -7.53 -11.74
CA GLU A 227 24.66 -6.98 -11.94
C GLU A 227 23.64 -8.11 -11.86
N HIS A 228 22.59 -7.92 -11.07
CA HIS A 228 21.43 -8.80 -10.99
C HIS A 228 20.25 -8.13 -11.72
N ASN A 229 19.74 -8.75 -12.78
CA ASN A 229 18.52 -8.29 -13.46
C ASN A 229 17.48 -9.41 -13.48
N PRO A 230 16.66 -9.53 -12.41
CA PRO A 230 15.48 -10.37 -12.43
C PRO A 230 14.60 -10.06 -13.63
N VAL A 231 13.95 -11.09 -14.17
CA VAL A 231 13.04 -10.98 -15.31
C VAL A 231 11.73 -11.68 -14.96
N LEU A 232 10.63 -10.93 -14.92
CA LEU A 232 9.29 -11.51 -14.85
C LEU A 232 8.73 -11.62 -16.26
N THR A 233 8.48 -12.84 -16.72
CA THR A 233 7.80 -13.09 -18.00
C THR A 233 6.32 -13.34 -17.72
N PHE A 234 5.44 -12.50 -18.26
CA PHE A 234 4.00 -12.67 -18.17
C PHE A 234 3.44 -13.17 -19.50
N HIS A 235 2.59 -14.18 -19.43
CA HIS A 235 1.81 -14.67 -20.57
C HIS A 235 0.37 -14.21 -20.41
N LEU A 236 -0.09 -13.35 -21.31
CA LEU A 236 -1.41 -12.72 -21.26
C LEU A 236 -2.50 -13.69 -21.72
N ARG A 237 -3.67 -13.61 -21.06
CA ARG A 237 -4.86 -14.33 -21.48
C ARG A 237 -5.28 -13.87 -22.87
N ARG A 238 -5.60 -14.83 -23.74
CA ARG A 238 -6.15 -14.55 -25.06
C ARG A 238 -7.65 -14.22 -24.97
N GLY A 239 -8.09 -13.33 -25.84
CA GLY A 239 -9.51 -12.98 -25.98
C GLY A 239 -10.05 -12.00 -24.93
N VAL A 240 -9.20 -11.49 -24.04
CA VAL A 240 -9.57 -10.37 -23.17
C VAL A 240 -9.69 -9.10 -24.00
N ARG A 241 -10.72 -8.30 -23.73
CA ARG A 241 -11.00 -7.05 -24.41
C ARG A 241 -11.20 -5.93 -23.40
N PHE A 242 -10.78 -4.73 -23.79
CA PHE A 242 -11.23 -3.50 -23.16
C PHE A 242 -12.73 -3.31 -23.36
N HIS A 243 -13.35 -2.45 -22.56
CA HIS A 243 -14.79 -2.19 -22.59
C HIS A 243 -15.29 -1.62 -23.92
N ASP A 244 -14.41 -1.09 -24.75
CA ASP A 244 -14.69 -0.61 -26.11
C ASP A 244 -14.51 -1.70 -27.20
N GLY A 245 -14.13 -2.91 -26.81
CA GLY A 245 -13.94 -4.07 -27.68
C GLY A 245 -12.51 -4.27 -28.20
N HIS A 246 -11.58 -3.34 -27.96
CA HIS A 246 -10.18 -3.49 -28.36
C HIS A 246 -9.53 -4.67 -27.61
N PRO A 247 -8.76 -5.55 -28.28
CA PRO A 247 -8.06 -6.65 -27.59
C PRO A 247 -6.99 -6.10 -26.63
N LEU A 248 -6.81 -6.75 -25.49
CA LEU A 248 -5.67 -6.49 -24.60
C LEU A 248 -4.40 -7.12 -25.17
N GLU A 249 -3.32 -6.35 -25.27
CA GLU A 249 -2.02 -6.82 -25.76
C GLU A 249 -0.85 -6.42 -24.84
N ALA A 250 0.33 -7.00 -25.10
CA ALA A 250 1.57 -6.72 -24.39
C ALA A 250 2.00 -5.25 -24.47
N SER A 251 1.54 -4.52 -25.50
CA SER A 251 1.85 -3.10 -25.66
C SER A 251 1.14 -2.23 -24.64
N ASP A 252 -0.09 -2.58 -24.23
CA ASP A 252 -0.82 -1.94 -23.13
C ASP A 252 -0.07 -2.04 -21.80
N VAL A 253 0.57 -3.19 -21.54
CA VAL A 253 1.38 -3.41 -20.34
C VAL A 253 2.60 -2.49 -20.33
N ARG A 254 3.33 -2.42 -21.45
CA ARG A 254 4.48 -1.54 -21.61
C ARG A 254 4.08 -0.07 -21.52
N PHE A 255 2.95 0.30 -22.13
CA PHE A 255 2.39 1.65 -22.05
C PHE A 255 2.07 2.02 -20.60
N THR A 256 1.38 1.14 -19.87
CA THR A 256 1.00 1.35 -18.47
C THR A 256 2.24 1.61 -17.60
N TRP A 257 3.28 0.79 -17.75
CA TRP A 257 4.56 1.00 -17.05
C TRP A 257 5.17 2.38 -17.35
N ARG A 258 5.22 2.77 -18.62
CA ARG A 258 5.73 4.10 -19.03
C ARG A 258 4.88 5.23 -18.45
N ALA A 259 3.56 5.07 -18.42
CA ALA A 259 2.65 6.06 -17.87
C ALA A 259 2.89 6.32 -16.38
N PHE A 260 3.20 5.28 -15.60
CA PHE A 260 3.59 5.45 -14.18
C PHE A 260 4.88 6.25 -14.00
N LEU A 261 5.83 6.13 -14.94
CA LEU A 261 7.13 6.79 -14.86
C LEU A 261 7.19 8.15 -15.58
N ASP A 262 6.19 8.50 -16.39
CA ASP A 262 6.15 9.80 -17.06
C ASP A 262 5.98 10.93 -16.03
N PRO A 263 6.96 11.85 -15.91
CA PRO A 263 6.91 12.97 -14.97
C PRO A 263 5.68 13.87 -15.17
N LYS A 264 5.10 13.94 -16.37
CA LYS A 264 3.89 14.74 -16.63
C LYS A 264 2.68 14.25 -15.85
N ASN A 265 2.63 12.95 -15.54
CA ASN A 265 1.48 12.36 -14.86
C ASN A 265 1.50 12.64 -13.35
N LEU A 266 2.67 12.97 -12.78
CA LEU A 266 2.87 13.15 -11.35
C LEU A 266 2.30 11.98 -10.55
N SER A 267 2.56 10.75 -11.02
CA SER A 267 1.99 9.56 -10.40
C SER A 267 2.49 9.40 -8.97
N PRO A 268 1.60 9.21 -7.98
CA PRO A 268 2.02 8.94 -6.61
C PRO A 268 2.68 7.56 -6.46
N ARG A 269 2.66 6.71 -7.50
CA ARG A 269 3.17 5.32 -7.49
C ARG A 269 4.40 5.12 -8.38
N ALA A 270 5.00 6.20 -8.89
CA ALA A 270 6.21 6.11 -9.73
C ALA A 270 7.34 5.31 -9.06
N SER A 271 7.47 5.42 -7.73
CA SER A 271 8.46 4.66 -6.94
C SER A 271 8.29 3.15 -7.02
N ASP A 272 7.06 2.67 -7.19
CA ASP A 272 6.75 1.23 -7.23
C ASP A 272 7.23 0.60 -8.55
N PHE A 273 7.27 1.41 -9.63
CA PHE A 273 7.71 1.01 -10.96
C PHE A 273 9.15 1.42 -11.28
N GLU A 274 9.78 2.29 -10.49
CA GLU A 274 11.20 2.68 -10.67
C GLU A 274 12.16 1.49 -10.79
N PRO A 275 12.01 0.38 -10.01
CA PRO A 275 12.93 -0.75 -10.08
C PRO A 275 12.93 -1.47 -11.44
N VAL A 276 11.91 -1.26 -12.27
CA VAL A 276 11.83 -1.81 -13.62
C VAL A 276 12.83 -1.07 -14.53
N LYS A 277 13.68 -1.84 -15.20
CA LYS A 277 14.67 -1.40 -16.18
C LYS A 277 14.03 -1.23 -17.56
N ASP A 278 13.28 -2.24 -17.99
CA ASP A 278 12.61 -2.24 -19.29
C ASP A 278 11.43 -3.23 -19.30
N VAL A 279 10.53 -3.04 -20.26
CA VAL A 279 9.41 -3.92 -20.56
C VAL A 279 9.48 -4.33 -22.03
N GLU A 280 10.03 -5.52 -22.27
CA GLU A 280 10.25 -6.10 -23.60
C GLU A 280 8.97 -6.79 -24.09
N ILE A 281 8.48 -6.42 -25.27
CA ILE A 281 7.41 -7.16 -25.94
C ILE A 281 8.05 -8.29 -26.74
N VAL A 282 7.75 -9.53 -26.36
CA VAL A 282 8.20 -10.72 -27.09
C VAL A 282 7.25 -11.01 -28.25
N ASP A 283 5.96 -10.97 -27.97
CA ASP A 283 4.85 -11.11 -28.92
C ASP A 283 3.59 -10.43 -28.32
N PRO A 284 2.46 -10.31 -29.04
CA PRO A 284 1.28 -9.60 -28.54
C PRO A 284 0.71 -10.12 -27.21
N HIS A 285 1.03 -11.35 -26.80
CA HIS A 285 0.55 -11.97 -25.56
C HIS A 285 1.69 -12.38 -24.61
N THR A 286 2.92 -11.95 -24.86
CA THR A 286 4.07 -12.26 -23.99
C THR A 286 4.90 -11.01 -23.77
N VAL A 287 5.06 -10.63 -22.50
CA VAL A 287 5.82 -9.46 -22.07
C VAL A 287 6.84 -9.85 -21.01
N ARG A 288 8.07 -9.31 -21.11
CA ARG A 288 9.13 -9.49 -20.12
C ARG A 288 9.43 -8.19 -19.41
N VAL A 289 9.28 -8.18 -18.10
CA VAL A 289 9.63 -7.06 -17.24
C VAL A 289 11.02 -7.33 -16.67
N VAL A 290 12.01 -6.55 -17.09
CA VAL A 290 13.40 -6.66 -16.66
C VAL A 290 13.64 -5.67 -15.53
N TYR A 291 14.24 -6.11 -14.43
CA TYR A 291 14.53 -5.27 -13.27
C TYR A 291 15.98 -4.78 -13.24
N LYS A 292 16.20 -3.64 -12.59
CA LYS A 292 17.53 -3.04 -12.40
C LYS A 292 18.36 -3.77 -11.34
N ARG A 293 17.69 -4.46 -10.41
CA ARG A 293 18.25 -5.08 -9.20
C ARG A 293 17.29 -6.11 -8.62
N LEU A 294 17.78 -6.92 -7.69
CA LEU A 294 16.94 -7.77 -6.85
C LEU A 294 15.92 -6.90 -6.09
N PHE A 295 14.65 -7.05 -6.42
CA PHE A 295 13.55 -6.36 -5.76
C PHE A 295 12.27 -7.21 -5.81
N SER A 296 12.13 -8.13 -4.87
CA SER A 296 11.03 -9.08 -4.79
C SER A 296 9.64 -8.46 -4.60
N PRO A 297 9.45 -7.30 -3.95
CA PRO A 297 8.11 -6.69 -3.83
C PRO A 297 7.49 -6.32 -5.18
N ALA A 298 8.30 -6.19 -6.23
CA ALA A 298 7.84 -5.78 -7.55
C ALA A 298 6.75 -6.66 -8.15
N VAL A 299 6.70 -7.96 -7.81
CA VAL A 299 5.66 -8.84 -8.35
C VAL A 299 4.26 -8.42 -7.87
N TYR A 300 4.13 -7.88 -6.63
CA TYR A 300 2.86 -7.44 -6.05
C TYR A 300 2.35 -6.14 -6.69
N VAL A 301 3.23 -5.32 -7.26
CA VAL A 301 2.87 -4.11 -8.02
C VAL A 301 1.97 -4.48 -9.20
N TRP A 302 2.28 -5.58 -9.90
CA TRP A 302 1.49 -6.08 -11.03
C TRP A 302 0.16 -6.73 -10.65
N ALA A 303 -0.06 -6.98 -9.35
CA ALA A 303 -1.36 -7.38 -8.81
C ALA A 303 -2.21 -6.18 -8.34
N SER A 304 -1.56 -5.03 -8.08
CA SER A 304 -2.18 -3.90 -7.40
C SER A 304 -2.74 -2.83 -8.35
N TYR A 305 -2.26 -2.79 -9.59
CA TYR A 305 -2.58 -1.73 -10.53
C TYR A 305 -3.15 -2.26 -11.85
N GLY A 306 -4.19 -1.59 -12.32
CA GLY A 306 -4.89 -1.91 -13.56
C GLY A 306 -4.11 -1.53 -14.82
N ILE A 307 -4.24 -2.34 -15.88
CA ILE A 307 -3.63 -2.06 -17.19
C ILE A 307 -4.46 -1.02 -17.97
N LEU A 308 -3.77 0.00 -18.48
CA LEU A 308 -4.33 1.08 -19.28
C LEU A 308 -4.37 0.73 -20.78
N PRO A 309 -5.42 1.16 -21.52
CA PRO A 309 -5.51 1.00 -22.97
C PRO A 309 -4.56 1.98 -23.70
N GLU A 310 -3.49 1.46 -24.31
CA GLU A 310 -2.53 2.29 -25.07
C GLU A 310 -3.24 3.04 -26.20
N HIS A 311 -4.16 2.39 -26.91
CA HIS A 311 -4.84 2.96 -28.08
C HIS A 311 -5.70 4.20 -27.80
N LEU A 312 -6.07 4.43 -26.53
CA LEU A 312 -6.83 5.61 -26.10
C LEU A 312 -5.96 6.70 -25.46
N LEU A 313 -4.72 6.37 -25.07
CA LEU A 313 -3.90 7.20 -24.20
C LEU A 313 -2.48 7.45 -24.72
N ASP A 314 -2.14 6.90 -25.89
CA ASP A 314 -0.90 7.22 -26.58
C ASP A 314 -0.84 8.70 -27.01
N GLU A 315 0.36 9.15 -27.39
CA GLU A 315 0.58 10.55 -27.79
C GLU A 315 -0.36 10.99 -28.91
N SER A 316 -0.71 10.08 -29.83
CA SER A 316 -1.60 10.38 -30.95
C SER A 316 -3.05 10.56 -30.50
N ALA A 317 -3.52 9.74 -29.56
CA ALA A 317 -4.86 9.84 -28.98
C ALA A 317 -5.01 11.11 -28.14
N LEU A 318 -4.03 11.43 -27.30
CA LEU A 318 -4.01 12.67 -26.54
C LEU A 318 -3.94 13.89 -27.47
N ALA A 319 -3.17 13.84 -28.56
CA ALA A 319 -3.14 14.89 -29.57
C ALA A 319 -4.50 15.11 -30.24
N ARG A 320 -5.19 14.03 -30.65
CA ARG A 320 -6.55 14.11 -31.22
C ARG A 320 -7.54 14.71 -30.23
N GLU A 321 -7.44 14.36 -28.95
CA GLU A 321 -8.28 14.96 -27.91
C GLU A 321 -8.03 16.47 -27.78
N MET A 322 -6.76 16.88 -27.71
CA MET A 322 -6.39 18.30 -27.64
C MET A 322 -6.92 19.08 -28.84
N ASP A 323 -6.80 18.55 -30.05
CA ASP A 323 -7.29 19.18 -31.27
C ASP A 323 -8.81 19.32 -31.26
N ARG A 324 -9.54 18.26 -30.88
CA ARG A 324 -11.01 18.29 -30.72
C ARG A 324 -11.47 19.33 -29.69
N ARG A 325 -10.70 19.50 -28.61
CA ARG A 325 -11.00 20.42 -27.50
C ARG A 325 -10.44 21.84 -27.71
N GLY A 326 -9.72 22.09 -28.80
CA GLY A 326 -9.10 23.39 -29.09
C GLY A 326 -7.99 23.78 -28.11
N ILE A 327 -7.29 22.80 -27.52
CA ILE A 327 -6.20 23.04 -26.56
C ILE A 327 -4.93 23.40 -27.31
N ALA A 328 -4.40 24.59 -27.06
CA ALA A 328 -3.22 25.15 -27.72
C ALA A 328 -2.26 25.85 -26.74
N GLY A 329 -1.06 26.18 -27.22
CA GLY A 329 -0.03 26.88 -26.44
C GLY A 329 0.38 26.10 -25.20
N ALA A 330 0.56 26.81 -24.07
CA ALA A 330 0.98 26.21 -22.79
C ALA A 330 0.08 25.05 -22.32
N GLY A 331 -1.23 25.11 -22.61
CA GLY A 331 -2.15 24.03 -22.26
C GLY A 331 -1.89 22.74 -23.03
N ARG A 332 -1.35 22.81 -24.25
CA ARG A 332 -0.95 21.64 -25.04
C ARG A 332 0.34 21.01 -24.52
N GLU A 333 1.27 21.82 -24.03
CA GLU A 333 2.56 21.36 -23.50
C GLU A 333 2.39 20.58 -22.20
N SER A 334 1.48 21.05 -21.33
CA SER A 334 1.19 20.44 -20.03
C SER A 334 0.12 19.34 -20.08
N PHE A 335 -0.55 19.12 -21.21
CA PHE A 335 -1.61 18.13 -21.32
C PHE A 335 -1.07 16.71 -21.16
N GLY A 336 -1.64 15.96 -20.22
CA GLY A 336 -1.33 14.55 -20.02
C GLY A 336 -2.54 13.78 -19.50
N LEU A 337 -2.29 12.66 -18.82
CA LEU A 337 -3.36 11.80 -18.32
C LEU A 337 -4.25 12.50 -17.28
N ARG A 338 -3.76 13.55 -16.60
CA ARG A 338 -4.52 14.28 -15.59
C ARG A 338 -5.63 15.12 -16.20
N GLU A 339 -5.37 15.72 -17.37
CA GLU A 339 -6.31 16.59 -18.10
C GLU A 339 -7.17 15.83 -19.12
N ALA A 340 -6.75 14.61 -19.48
CA ALA A 340 -7.46 13.73 -20.40
C ALA A 340 -8.86 13.38 -19.88
N GLU A 341 -9.86 13.45 -20.75
CA GLU A 341 -11.24 13.06 -20.44
C GLU A 341 -11.34 11.61 -19.92
N PHE A 342 -10.41 10.75 -20.32
CA PHE A 342 -10.30 9.37 -19.86
C PHE A 342 -10.30 9.23 -18.32
N SER A 343 -9.66 10.17 -17.61
CA SER A 343 -9.59 10.13 -16.15
C SER A 343 -10.95 10.39 -15.46
N ARG A 344 -11.96 10.82 -16.22
CA ARG A 344 -13.36 10.93 -15.77
C ARG A 344 -14.29 9.92 -16.44
N ALA A 345 -13.90 9.35 -17.57
CA ALA A 345 -14.67 8.37 -18.33
C ALA A 345 -13.77 7.19 -18.77
N PRO A 346 -13.31 6.35 -17.82
CA PRO A 346 -12.33 5.32 -18.11
C PRO A 346 -12.89 4.16 -18.92
N VAL A 347 -12.00 3.54 -19.71
CA VAL A 347 -12.22 2.27 -20.40
C VAL A 347 -11.16 1.29 -19.87
N GLY A 348 -11.61 0.18 -19.29
CA GLY A 348 -10.71 -0.85 -18.74
C GLY A 348 -11.11 -2.25 -19.20
N THR A 349 -10.65 -3.28 -18.49
CA THR A 349 -10.97 -4.70 -18.76
C THR A 349 -11.91 -5.32 -17.73
N GLY A 350 -12.23 -4.57 -16.67
CA GLY A 350 -12.87 -5.05 -15.45
C GLY A 350 -14.32 -5.47 -15.59
N ALA A 351 -14.88 -5.94 -14.47
CA ALA A 351 -16.23 -6.46 -14.35
C ALA A 351 -17.33 -5.41 -14.57
N PHE A 352 -17.02 -4.13 -14.42
CA PHE A 352 -17.93 -3.02 -14.66
C PHE A 352 -17.30 -1.99 -15.62
N ARG A 353 -18.13 -1.45 -16.51
CA ARG A 353 -17.83 -0.38 -17.46
C ARG A 353 -18.30 0.95 -16.88
N PHE A 354 -17.55 2.02 -17.11
CA PHE A 354 -17.99 3.36 -16.75
C PHE A 354 -19.29 3.74 -17.48
N ALA A 355 -20.21 4.40 -16.77
CA ALA A 355 -21.44 4.92 -17.37
C ALA A 355 -21.59 6.43 -17.16
N GLU A 356 -21.42 6.93 -15.94
CA GLU A 356 -21.60 8.36 -15.64
C GLU A 356 -20.82 8.75 -14.38
N TRP A 357 -20.36 10.00 -14.34
CA TRP A 357 -19.89 10.64 -13.11
C TRP A 357 -20.40 12.07 -13.02
N ARG A 358 -21.26 12.29 -12.03
CA ARG A 358 -21.73 13.60 -11.58
C ARG A 358 -20.97 13.97 -10.32
N THR A 359 -20.15 15.02 -10.42
CA THR A 359 -19.30 15.48 -9.33
C THR A 359 -20.09 15.76 -8.06
N ASP A 360 -19.53 15.35 -6.91
CA ASP A 360 -20.09 15.49 -5.56
C ASP A 360 -21.47 14.84 -5.36
N ASP A 361 -21.87 13.93 -6.25
CA ASP A 361 -23.19 13.29 -6.22
C ASP A 361 -23.08 11.78 -6.44
N VAL A 362 -22.71 11.35 -7.65
CA VAL A 362 -22.79 9.93 -8.02
C VAL A 362 -21.82 9.52 -9.12
N ILE A 363 -21.23 8.33 -8.95
CA ILE A 363 -20.54 7.58 -10.02
C ILE A 363 -21.34 6.32 -10.29
N ARG A 364 -21.69 6.08 -11.56
CA ARG A 364 -22.46 4.92 -12.00
C ARG A 364 -21.64 4.08 -12.97
N LEU A 365 -21.60 2.78 -12.70
CA LEU A 365 -20.94 1.77 -13.52
C LEU A 365 -21.98 0.73 -13.95
N VAL A 366 -21.89 0.26 -15.19
CA VAL A 366 -22.75 -0.80 -15.73
C VAL A 366 -21.95 -2.08 -15.91
N ARG A 367 -22.59 -3.22 -15.76
CA ARG A 367 -21.90 -4.51 -15.87
C ARG A 367 -21.26 -4.71 -17.24
N ASN A 368 -20.06 -5.27 -17.23
CA ASN A 368 -19.44 -5.85 -18.42
C ASN A 368 -19.97 -7.29 -18.62
N ASP A 369 -20.96 -7.47 -19.50
CA ASP A 369 -21.54 -8.80 -19.79
C ASP A 369 -20.51 -9.77 -20.41
N ASP A 370 -19.46 -9.23 -21.05
CA ASP A 370 -18.39 -9.98 -21.71
C ASP A 370 -17.13 -10.14 -20.82
N TYR A 371 -17.24 -9.89 -19.51
CA TYR A 371 -16.09 -9.99 -18.60
C TYR A 371 -15.52 -11.41 -18.57
N PHE A 372 -14.19 -11.52 -18.69
CA PHE A 372 -13.51 -12.79 -18.97
C PHE A 372 -13.52 -13.80 -17.80
N GLU A 373 -13.69 -13.36 -16.54
CA GLU A 373 -13.92 -14.25 -15.39
C GLU A 373 -15.42 -14.54 -15.14
N GLY A 374 -16.30 -14.06 -16.02
CA GLY A 374 -17.74 -14.22 -15.92
C GLY A 374 -18.43 -13.00 -15.28
N PRO A 375 -19.55 -12.54 -15.85
CA PRO A 375 -20.19 -11.29 -15.42
C PRO A 375 -20.72 -11.35 -13.98
N PRO A 376 -20.61 -10.26 -13.20
CA PRO A 376 -21.20 -10.17 -11.88
C PRO A 376 -22.74 -10.28 -11.93
N GLN A 377 -23.35 -10.70 -10.83
CA GLN A 377 -24.82 -10.81 -10.77
C GLN A 377 -25.51 -9.43 -10.88
N TYR A 378 -24.93 -8.40 -10.29
CA TYR A 378 -25.42 -7.01 -10.39
C TYR A 378 -25.19 -6.43 -11.78
N ARG A 379 -26.22 -5.78 -12.34
CA ARG A 379 -26.17 -5.08 -13.64
C ARG A 379 -25.59 -3.67 -13.53
N GLU A 380 -25.62 -3.09 -12.35
CA GLU A 380 -25.15 -1.72 -12.10
C GLU A 380 -24.56 -1.61 -10.71
N TYR A 381 -23.45 -0.87 -10.61
CA TYR A 381 -22.85 -0.44 -9.36
C TYR A 381 -22.90 1.09 -9.31
N THR A 382 -23.42 1.65 -8.23
CA THR A 382 -23.56 3.09 -8.02
C THR A 382 -22.84 3.47 -6.75
N LEU A 383 -21.95 4.45 -6.83
CA LEU A 383 -21.29 5.05 -5.67
C LEU A 383 -21.88 6.43 -5.43
N ARG A 384 -22.56 6.61 -4.29
CA ARG A 384 -23.16 7.90 -3.89
C ARG A 384 -22.26 8.65 -2.92
N VAL A 385 -22.06 9.95 -3.16
CA VAL A 385 -21.26 10.81 -2.27
C VAL A 385 -22.16 11.34 -1.15
N LEU A 386 -21.97 10.82 0.05
CA LEU A 386 -22.70 11.16 1.28
C LEU A 386 -21.68 11.50 2.38
N PRO A 387 -21.23 12.76 2.49
CA PRO A 387 -20.14 13.12 3.41
C PRO A 387 -20.43 12.89 4.90
N ASP A 388 -21.68 13.03 5.31
CA ASP A 388 -22.09 12.91 6.71
C ASP A 388 -22.39 11.43 7.10
N PRO A 389 -21.65 10.83 8.05
CA PRO A 389 -21.83 9.43 8.43
C PRO A 389 -23.20 9.09 9.03
N LEU A 390 -23.87 10.07 9.66
CA LEU A 390 -25.22 9.89 10.19
C LEU A 390 -26.23 9.78 9.04
N THR A 391 -26.08 10.62 8.01
CA THR A 391 -26.87 10.56 6.78
C THR A 391 -26.66 9.21 6.08
N GLN A 392 -25.42 8.72 5.98
CA GLN A 392 -25.16 7.37 5.45
C GLN A 392 -25.90 6.29 6.24
N GLU A 393 -25.90 6.37 7.57
CA GLU A 393 -26.62 5.40 8.43
C GLU A 393 -28.14 5.45 8.19
N VAL A 394 -28.71 6.65 8.09
CA VAL A 394 -30.15 6.84 7.85
C VAL A 394 -30.55 6.30 6.49
N GLU A 395 -29.79 6.61 5.44
CA GLU A 395 -30.01 6.13 4.07
C GLU A 395 -29.86 4.60 3.99
N PHE A 396 -28.88 4.02 4.68
CA PHE A 396 -28.69 2.57 4.76
C PHE A 396 -29.90 1.89 5.41
N ARG A 397 -30.39 2.44 6.54
CA ARG A 397 -31.57 1.91 7.24
C ARG A 397 -32.87 2.07 6.45
N ALA A 398 -32.97 3.12 5.64
CA ALA A 398 -34.06 3.29 4.68
C ALA A 398 -33.93 2.32 3.49
N GLY A 399 -32.75 1.74 3.28
CA GLY A 399 -32.42 0.82 2.19
C GLY A 399 -32.08 1.51 0.87
N ALA A 400 -31.80 2.82 0.92
CA ALA A 400 -31.36 3.61 -0.21
C ALA A 400 -29.89 3.33 -0.59
N VAL A 401 -29.10 2.80 0.34
CA VAL A 401 -27.75 2.25 0.10
C VAL A 401 -27.65 0.84 0.68
N ASP A 402 -26.79 0.01 0.11
CA ASP A 402 -26.74 -1.44 0.34
C ASP A 402 -25.70 -1.88 1.38
N MET A 403 -24.75 -1.00 1.67
CA MET A 403 -23.73 -1.23 2.67
C MET A 403 -23.43 0.03 3.47
N TYR A 404 -22.95 -0.16 4.69
CA TYR A 404 -22.62 0.92 5.62
C TYR A 404 -21.37 0.58 6.44
N PRO A 405 -20.32 1.42 6.41
CA PRO A 405 -19.18 1.28 7.31
C PRO A 405 -19.56 1.79 8.71
N ALA A 406 -19.99 0.88 9.58
CA ALA A 406 -20.42 1.19 10.94
C ALA A 406 -19.26 1.65 11.82
N GLN A 407 -19.53 2.66 12.64
CA GLN A 407 -18.58 3.14 13.65
C GLN A 407 -18.43 2.11 14.77
N PRO A 408 -17.28 2.07 15.48
CA PRO A 408 -17.02 1.07 16.52
C PRO A 408 -18.14 0.93 17.57
N HIS A 409 -18.66 2.06 18.06
CA HIS A 409 -19.75 2.09 19.06
C HIS A 409 -21.09 1.53 18.55
N GLN A 410 -21.25 1.35 17.23
CA GLN A 410 -22.46 0.85 16.58
C GLN A 410 -22.37 -0.64 16.25
N ALA A 411 -21.18 -1.24 16.27
CA ALA A 411 -20.93 -2.59 15.79
C ALA A 411 -21.78 -3.64 16.53
N ALA A 412 -21.84 -3.58 17.86
CA ALA A 412 -22.65 -4.48 18.68
C ALA A 412 -24.14 -4.45 18.29
N ARG A 413 -24.70 -3.24 18.16
CA ARG A 413 -26.10 -3.05 17.76
C ARG A 413 -26.41 -3.67 16.40
N TYR A 414 -25.51 -3.56 15.42
CA TYR A 414 -25.72 -4.15 14.09
C TYR A 414 -25.49 -5.66 14.05
N ARG A 415 -24.61 -6.19 14.92
CA ARG A 415 -24.40 -7.63 15.07
C ARG A 415 -25.64 -8.35 15.63
N GLU A 416 -26.38 -7.68 16.49
CA GLU A 416 -27.61 -8.22 17.13
C GLU A 416 -28.87 -8.01 16.28
N ASP A 417 -28.83 -7.16 15.25
CA ASP A 417 -29.99 -6.84 14.43
C ASP A 417 -30.20 -7.88 13.31
N PRO A 418 -31.27 -8.69 13.35
CA PRO A 418 -31.48 -9.78 12.40
C PRO A 418 -31.79 -9.31 10.97
N ARG A 419 -32.00 -7.99 10.76
CA ARG A 419 -32.22 -7.41 9.43
C ARG A 419 -30.93 -7.29 8.62
N TYR A 420 -29.78 -7.35 9.28
CA TYR A 420 -28.48 -7.09 8.66
C TYR A 420 -27.53 -8.27 8.82
N GLN A 421 -26.45 -8.23 8.05
CA GLN A 421 -25.23 -9.01 8.26
C GLN A 421 -24.11 -8.00 8.58
N ALA A 422 -23.46 -8.16 9.73
CA ALA A 422 -22.37 -7.27 10.17
C ALA A 422 -21.05 -8.03 10.20
N PHE A 423 -20.07 -7.52 9.46
CA PHE A 423 -18.74 -8.13 9.30
C PHE A 423 -17.69 -7.20 9.90
N SER A 424 -17.05 -7.64 10.98
CA SER A 424 -15.96 -6.92 11.63
C SER A 424 -14.66 -7.63 11.33
N ALA A 425 -13.74 -6.97 10.62
CA ALA A 425 -12.44 -7.53 10.28
C ALA A 425 -11.32 -6.54 10.60
N VAL A 426 -10.15 -7.08 10.97
CA VAL A 426 -8.98 -6.27 11.27
C VAL A 426 -8.39 -5.72 9.98
N GLY A 427 -8.15 -4.41 9.95
CA GLY A 427 -7.56 -3.74 8.78
C GLY A 427 -6.06 -3.95 8.64
N PHE A 428 -5.52 -3.54 7.49
CA PHE A 428 -4.09 -3.56 7.17
C PHE A 428 -3.40 -2.34 7.75
N GLY A 429 -3.29 -2.29 9.07
CA GLY A 429 -2.67 -1.16 9.74
C GLY A 429 -2.67 -1.26 11.25
N TYR A 430 -2.01 -0.31 11.88
CA TYR A 430 -1.86 -0.26 13.34
C TYR A 430 -1.76 1.17 13.84
N SER A 431 -2.26 1.40 15.05
CA SER A 431 -2.04 2.62 15.83
C SER A 431 -0.88 2.44 16.78
N TYR A 432 -0.13 3.52 17.03
CA TYR A 432 1.06 3.49 17.86
C TYR A 432 1.33 4.82 18.55
N VAL A 433 2.17 4.77 19.59
CA VAL A 433 2.92 5.93 20.10
C VAL A 433 4.35 5.83 19.58
N GLY A 434 4.80 6.81 18.79
CA GLY A 434 6.15 6.86 18.24
C GLY A 434 7.06 7.80 19.03
N TYR A 435 8.30 7.39 19.29
CA TYR A 435 9.28 8.18 20.04
C TYR A 435 10.35 8.74 19.10
N ASN A 436 10.67 10.04 19.18
CA ASN A 436 11.73 10.63 18.38
C ASN A 436 13.10 10.37 19.02
N LEU A 437 13.87 9.42 18.46
CA LEU A 437 15.17 8.99 19.01
C LEU A 437 16.28 10.06 18.88
N ARG A 438 16.00 11.18 18.20
CA ARG A 438 16.85 12.38 18.26
C ARG A 438 16.88 12.96 19.68
N ARG A 439 15.78 12.83 20.43
CA ARG A 439 15.67 13.27 21.84
C ARG A 439 16.38 12.28 22.75
N GLU A 440 17.23 12.81 23.61
CA GLU A 440 18.10 12.00 24.48
C GLU A 440 17.32 11.06 25.40
N ILE A 441 16.19 11.54 25.95
CA ILE A 441 15.31 10.77 26.84
C ILE A 441 14.78 9.48 26.18
N PHE A 442 14.70 9.44 24.85
CA PHE A 442 14.17 8.30 24.11
C PHE A 442 15.27 7.44 23.48
N ARG A 443 16.56 7.70 23.69
CA ARG A 443 17.62 6.86 23.11
C ARG A 443 17.69 5.48 23.76
N ASP A 444 17.38 5.40 25.05
CA ASP A 444 17.39 4.15 25.81
C ASP A 444 16.10 3.32 25.54
N PRO A 445 16.21 2.10 24.95
CA PRO A 445 15.04 1.25 24.69
C PRO A 445 14.30 0.86 25.97
N GLU A 446 14.97 0.77 27.12
CA GLU A 446 14.31 0.41 28.39
C GLU A 446 13.43 1.56 28.91
N VAL A 447 13.76 2.82 28.58
CA VAL A 447 12.87 3.97 28.87
C VAL A 447 11.62 3.86 28.00
N ARG A 448 11.76 3.60 26.68
CA ARG A 448 10.62 3.43 25.76
C ARG A 448 9.73 2.25 26.17
N ARG A 449 10.34 1.14 26.61
CA ARG A 449 9.64 -0.02 27.17
C ARG A 449 8.85 0.35 28.42
N ALA A 450 9.43 1.06 29.37
CA ALA A 450 8.71 1.51 30.57
C ALA A 450 7.52 2.41 30.24
N LEU A 451 7.69 3.35 29.30
CA LEU A 451 6.60 4.20 28.83
C LEU A 451 5.47 3.38 28.20
N GLY A 452 5.79 2.34 27.42
CA GLY A 452 4.79 1.43 26.86
C GLY A 452 4.08 0.56 27.89
N MET A 453 4.80 0.04 28.89
CA MET A 453 4.23 -0.76 29.99
C MET A 453 3.24 0.03 30.85
N ALA A 454 3.36 1.36 30.89
CA ALA A 454 2.45 2.21 31.63
C ALA A 454 1.09 2.41 30.93
N ILE A 455 0.97 2.07 29.64
CA ILE A 455 -0.26 2.29 28.85
C ILE A 455 -1.10 1.00 28.85
N ASP A 456 -2.33 1.08 29.35
CA ASP A 456 -3.29 -0.03 29.30
C ASP A 456 -3.98 -0.06 27.93
N VAL A 457 -3.44 -0.85 27.02
CA VAL A 457 -3.98 -0.96 25.66
C VAL A 457 -5.27 -1.76 25.60
N GLU A 458 -5.50 -2.69 26.53
CA GLU A 458 -6.75 -3.43 26.61
C GLU A 458 -7.90 -2.51 27.02
N GLN A 459 -7.67 -1.56 27.94
CA GLN A 459 -8.65 -0.53 28.25
C GLN A 459 -8.93 0.40 27.07
N ILE A 460 -7.92 0.73 26.26
CA ILE A 460 -8.12 1.51 25.03
C ILE A 460 -9.03 0.74 24.07
N ILE A 461 -8.73 -0.53 23.79
CA ILE A 461 -9.56 -1.37 22.91
C ILE A 461 -10.99 -1.47 23.46
N ARG A 462 -11.16 -1.68 24.77
CA ARG A 462 -12.47 -1.85 25.39
C ARG A 462 -13.31 -0.58 25.37
N PHE A 463 -12.76 0.56 25.77
CA PHE A 463 -13.54 1.78 26.03
C PHE A 463 -13.50 2.82 24.91
N VAL A 464 -12.42 2.86 24.13
CA VAL A 464 -12.31 3.77 22.97
C VAL A 464 -12.82 3.10 21.70
N LEU A 465 -12.51 1.82 21.52
CA LEU A 465 -12.92 1.05 20.33
C LEU A 465 -14.12 0.14 20.57
N TYR A 466 -14.70 0.10 21.77
CA TYR A 466 -15.87 -0.73 22.08
C TYR A 466 -15.64 -2.23 21.79
N GLY A 467 -14.39 -2.70 21.93
CA GLY A 467 -13.97 -4.07 21.60
C GLY A 467 -13.65 -4.31 20.12
N GLU A 468 -13.78 -3.30 19.25
CA GLU A 468 -13.50 -3.38 17.81
C GLU A 468 -12.02 -3.09 17.50
N GLY A 469 -11.12 -3.82 18.16
CA GLY A 469 -9.69 -3.74 17.93
C GLY A 469 -8.96 -4.98 18.41
N GLU A 470 -7.77 -5.19 17.86
CA GLU A 470 -6.90 -6.30 18.23
C GLU A 470 -5.52 -5.77 18.62
N ARG A 471 -4.98 -6.27 19.74
CA ARG A 471 -3.65 -5.88 20.23
C ARG A 471 -2.59 -6.27 19.19
N VAL A 472 -1.67 -5.36 18.89
CA VAL A 472 -0.54 -5.64 17.98
C VAL A 472 0.80 -5.32 18.61
N THR A 473 1.85 -5.98 18.13
CA THR A 473 3.20 -5.95 18.72
C THR A 473 4.28 -5.47 17.76
N GLY A 474 3.94 -5.22 16.49
CA GLY A 474 4.93 -4.94 15.47
C GLY A 474 4.37 -4.37 14.18
N PRO A 475 5.23 -4.29 13.15
CA PRO A 475 5.03 -3.44 11.98
C PRO A 475 4.21 -4.08 10.86
N TYR A 476 3.79 -5.34 11.01
CA TYR A 476 3.01 -6.04 9.98
C TYR A 476 1.53 -6.05 10.34
N ALA A 477 0.67 -6.17 9.33
CA ALA A 477 -0.74 -6.43 9.55
C ALA A 477 -0.91 -7.82 10.18
N ILE A 478 -1.66 -7.91 11.29
CA ILE A 478 -1.85 -9.14 12.07
C ILE A 478 -2.53 -10.28 11.29
N THR A 479 -3.17 -9.96 10.16
CA THR A 479 -3.81 -10.89 9.24
C THR A 479 -2.86 -11.53 8.23
N THR A 480 -1.60 -11.10 8.18
CA THR A 480 -0.58 -11.60 7.23
C THR A 480 0.34 -12.65 7.85
N ASP A 481 0.96 -13.48 7.01
CA ASP A 481 1.98 -14.45 7.46
C ASP A 481 3.28 -13.78 7.90
N TRP A 482 3.51 -12.52 7.50
CA TRP A 482 4.66 -11.70 7.91
C TRP A 482 4.62 -11.32 9.39
N TYR A 483 3.43 -11.36 10.02
CA TYR A 483 3.27 -11.05 11.42
C TYR A 483 3.64 -12.24 12.32
N ASP A 484 4.78 -12.13 13.00
CA ASP A 484 5.17 -13.07 14.06
C ASP A 484 4.22 -13.00 15.28
N ARG A 485 3.32 -13.99 15.39
CA ARG A 485 2.38 -14.14 16.51
C ARG A 485 3.02 -14.64 17.82
N SER A 486 4.29 -15.06 17.78
CA SER A 486 5.01 -15.51 18.99
C SER A 486 5.54 -14.34 19.83
N VAL A 487 5.55 -13.12 19.30
CA VAL A 487 5.96 -11.91 20.03
C VAL A 487 4.92 -11.56 21.08
N ALA A 488 5.28 -11.69 22.35
CA ALA A 488 4.41 -11.31 23.45
C ALA A 488 4.26 -9.77 23.52
N PRO A 489 3.03 -9.25 23.75
CA PRO A 489 2.84 -7.82 23.96
C PRO A 489 3.53 -7.37 25.25
N LEU A 490 3.88 -6.08 25.31
CA LEU A 490 4.32 -5.49 26.57
C LEU A 490 3.20 -5.63 27.63
N PRO A 491 3.52 -6.11 28.84
CA PRO A 491 2.54 -6.19 29.91
C PRO A 491 2.15 -4.78 30.37
N TYR A 492 0.88 -4.58 30.70
CA TYR A 492 0.46 -3.40 31.44
C TYR A 492 0.89 -3.56 32.90
N ASP A 493 1.97 -2.86 33.27
CA ASP A 493 2.54 -2.89 34.61
C ASP A 493 3.17 -1.52 34.95
N PRO A 494 2.36 -0.54 35.40
CA PRO A 494 2.88 0.78 35.79
C PRO A 494 3.89 0.74 36.94
N ALA A 495 3.77 -0.23 37.85
CA ALA A 495 4.71 -0.38 38.96
C ALA A 495 6.06 -0.88 38.45
N GLY A 496 6.06 -1.91 37.60
CA GLY A 496 7.25 -2.40 36.92
C GLY A 496 7.88 -1.37 35.98
N ALA A 497 7.07 -0.53 35.32
CA ALA A 497 7.54 0.59 34.50
C ALA A 497 8.34 1.60 35.34
N LEU A 498 7.81 2.03 36.48
CA LEU A 498 8.53 2.93 37.40
C LEU A 498 9.82 2.28 37.90
N ALA A 499 9.77 1.02 38.35
CA ALA A 499 10.94 0.30 38.82
C ALA A 499 12.00 0.15 37.71
N LEU A 500 11.59 -0.01 36.45
CA LEU A 500 12.50 -0.07 35.31
C LEU A 500 13.18 1.30 35.09
N LEU A 501 12.42 2.39 35.08
CA LEU A 501 13.00 3.74 34.98
C LEU A 501 13.99 4.02 36.12
N GLU A 502 13.67 3.59 37.34
CA GLU A 502 14.58 3.70 38.49
C GLU A 502 15.86 2.89 38.29
N ARG A 503 15.80 1.66 37.77
CA ARG A 503 17.03 0.91 37.44
C ARG A 503 17.88 1.60 36.37
N ARG A 504 17.29 2.41 35.50
CA ARG A 504 17.99 3.21 34.48
C ARG A 504 18.53 4.55 34.99
N GLY A 505 18.37 4.84 36.29
CA GLY A 505 18.91 6.02 36.96
C GLY A 505 17.95 7.19 37.09
N TRP A 506 16.69 7.04 36.67
CA TRP A 506 15.67 8.06 36.92
C TRP A 506 15.24 8.04 38.38
N ARG A 507 15.11 9.20 39.01
CA ARG A 507 14.68 9.34 40.41
C ARG A 507 13.64 10.44 40.52
N ARG A 508 12.66 10.28 41.40
CA ARG A 508 11.67 11.34 41.64
C ARG A 508 12.38 12.60 42.15
N GLY A 509 12.21 13.69 41.41
CA GLY A 509 12.63 15.03 41.82
C GLY A 509 11.67 15.65 42.84
N PRO A 510 11.99 16.87 43.33
CA PRO A 510 11.17 17.57 44.32
C PRO A 510 9.74 17.90 43.85
N ASP A 511 9.54 18.04 42.54
CA ASP A 511 8.25 18.28 41.90
C ASP A 511 7.45 16.99 41.62
N GLY A 512 7.98 15.84 42.05
CA GLY A 512 7.39 14.52 41.81
C GLY A 512 7.66 13.95 40.42
N ILE A 513 8.34 14.68 39.55
CA ILE A 513 8.72 14.26 38.20
C ILE A 513 10.09 13.57 38.23
N LEU A 514 10.22 12.47 37.51
CA LEU A 514 11.47 11.73 37.39
C LEU A 514 12.55 12.60 36.75
N ALA A 515 13.76 12.57 37.29
CA ALA A 515 14.91 13.26 36.76
C ALA A 515 16.15 12.34 36.76
N LYS A 516 17.03 12.56 35.78
CA LYS A 516 18.34 11.91 35.65
C LYS A 516 19.34 12.93 35.13
N ASP A 517 20.50 13.02 35.76
CA ASP A 517 21.59 13.93 35.37
C ASP A 517 21.12 15.41 35.20
N GLY A 518 20.27 15.87 36.12
CA GLY A 518 19.71 17.23 36.13
C GLY A 518 18.59 17.48 35.10
N ARG A 519 18.20 16.48 34.31
CA ARG A 519 17.13 16.59 33.31
C ARG A 519 15.86 15.88 33.77
N ARG A 520 14.72 16.58 33.68
CA ARG A 520 13.38 16.02 33.94
C ARG A 520 12.97 15.09 32.80
N LEU A 521 12.26 14.01 33.12
CA LEU A 521 11.61 13.12 32.15
C LEU A 521 10.30 13.80 31.73
N ALA A 522 10.45 14.80 30.86
CA ALA A 522 9.37 15.64 30.39
C ALA A 522 9.42 15.76 28.86
N PHE A 523 8.26 15.72 28.21
CA PHE A 523 8.16 15.83 26.74
C PHE A 523 6.75 16.17 26.26
N THR A 524 6.64 16.56 24.98
CA THR A 524 5.36 16.83 24.33
C THR A 524 4.91 15.66 23.44
N LEU A 525 3.69 15.17 23.67
CA LEU A 525 3.00 14.21 22.81
C LEU A 525 2.10 14.96 21.83
N VAL A 526 2.42 14.85 20.54
CA VAL A 526 1.63 15.50 19.48
C VAL A 526 0.71 14.49 18.78
N THR A 527 -0.44 14.96 18.31
CA THR A 527 -1.26 14.22 17.33
C THR A 527 -2.15 15.18 16.54
N ASN A 528 -2.87 14.66 15.56
CA ASN A 528 -3.75 15.48 14.75
C ASN A 528 -5.12 15.70 15.42
N ASN A 529 -5.63 16.92 15.27
CA ASN A 529 -7.00 17.28 15.55
C ASN A 529 -7.93 16.63 14.51
N GLY A 530 -9.19 16.40 14.87
CA GLY A 530 -10.18 15.74 14.00
C GLY A 530 -10.19 14.21 14.08
N ASN A 531 -9.31 13.58 14.88
CA ASN A 531 -9.37 12.14 15.18
C ASN A 531 -9.68 11.90 16.67
N PRO A 532 -10.95 11.64 17.04
CA PRO A 532 -11.34 11.43 18.44
C PRO A 532 -10.63 10.26 19.12
N GLN A 533 -10.31 9.19 18.38
CA GLN A 533 -9.61 8.03 18.92
C GLN A 533 -8.17 8.39 19.33
N ARG A 534 -7.42 9.07 18.47
CA ARG A 534 -6.05 9.53 18.78
C ARG A 534 -6.03 10.51 19.95
N LYS A 535 -7.01 11.42 20.01
CA LYS A 535 -7.18 12.34 21.15
C LYS A 535 -7.40 11.58 22.47
N ALA A 536 -8.26 10.56 22.47
CA ALA A 536 -8.50 9.73 23.65
C ALA A 536 -7.23 8.95 24.07
N ILE A 537 -6.51 8.37 23.11
CA ILE A 537 -5.23 7.66 23.35
C ILE A 537 -4.20 8.61 23.97
N ALA A 538 -4.06 9.82 23.44
CA ALA A 538 -3.11 10.80 23.97
C ALA A 538 -3.42 11.19 25.43
N ALA A 539 -4.70 11.37 25.78
CA ALA A 539 -5.12 11.64 27.15
C ALA A 539 -4.86 10.44 28.10
N ILE A 540 -5.13 9.21 27.64
CA ILE A 540 -4.86 7.99 28.40
C ILE A 540 -3.35 7.82 28.64
N ALA A 541 -2.52 8.03 27.62
CA ALA A 541 -1.07 7.97 27.73
C ALA A 541 -0.53 9.04 28.68
N GLN A 542 -1.02 10.29 28.57
CA GLN A 542 -0.66 11.38 29.47
C GLN A 542 -0.95 11.03 30.94
N ASP A 543 -2.15 10.52 31.24
CA ASP A 543 -2.53 10.13 32.61
C ASP A 543 -1.69 8.94 33.13
N ALA A 544 -1.45 7.94 32.28
CA ALA A 544 -0.59 6.80 32.58
C ALA A 544 0.84 7.24 32.97
N TRP A 545 1.44 8.10 32.15
CA TRP A 545 2.79 8.62 32.37
C TRP A 545 2.89 9.52 33.60
N ARG A 546 1.87 10.36 33.86
CA ARG A 546 1.80 11.17 35.08
C ARG A 546 1.88 10.30 36.35
N LYS A 547 1.19 9.15 36.39
CA LYS A 547 1.18 8.25 37.55
C LYS A 547 2.56 7.68 37.89
N ILE A 548 3.41 7.48 36.89
CA ILE A 548 4.80 7.02 37.06
C ILE A 548 5.82 8.16 37.17
N GLY A 549 5.36 9.41 37.28
CA GLY A 549 6.23 10.58 37.46
C GLY A 549 6.84 11.12 36.17
N VAL A 550 6.17 10.96 35.02
CA VAL A 550 6.59 11.53 33.73
C VAL A 550 5.70 12.73 33.40
N ASP A 551 6.30 13.86 33.04
CA ASP A 551 5.59 15.09 32.68
C ASP A 551 5.35 15.12 31.17
N CYS A 552 4.15 14.75 30.74
CA CYS A 552 3.76 14.76 29.33
C CYS A 552 2.74 15.85 29.04
N GLN A 553 3.03 16.72 28.07
CA GLN A 553 2.09 17.71 27.55
C GLN A 553 1.48 17.22 26.23
N VAL A 554 0.16 17.37 26.05
CA VAL A 554 -0.51 16.96 24.80
C VAL A 554 -0.80 18.18 23.94
N GLN A 555 -0.44 18.11 22.67
CA GLN A 555 -0.74 19.14 21.67
C GLN A 555 -1.45 18.55 20.46
N LEU A 556 -2.46 19.27 19.96
CA LEU A 556 -3.28 18.87 18.83
C LEU A 556 -3.15 19.89 17.70
N PHE A 557 -2.91 19.42 16.49
CA PHE A 557 -2.73 20.26 15.31
C PHE A 557 -3.66 19.85 14.17
N GLU A 558 -4.10 20.78 13.33
CA GLU A 558 -4.78 20.45 12.06
C GLU A 558 -3.88 19.51 11.22
N TRP A 559 -4.45 18.59 10.42
CA TRP A 559 -3.72 17.51 9.75
C TRP A 559 -2.59 17.99 8.84
N ALA A 560 -2.83 18.99 7.99
CA ALA A 560 -1.82 19.49 7.07
C ALA A 560 -0.68 20.18 7.83
N VAL A 561 -1.00 20.97 8.86
CA VAL A 561 -0.02 21.60 9.76
C VAL A 561 0.77 20.54 10.53
N PHE A 562 0.09 19.54 11.07
CA PHE A 562 0.69 18.41 11.79
C PHE A 562 1.74 17.68 10.96
N LEU A 563 1.40 17.34 9.72
CA LEU A 563 2.36 16.69 8.82
C LEU A 563 3.50 17.62 8.44
N LYS A 564 3.19 18.83 7.95
CA LYS A 564 4.17 19.76 7.41
C LYS A 564 5.18 20.22 8.45
N ASP A 565 4.70 20.64 9.62
CA ASP A 565 5.53 21.36 10.59
C ASP A 565 6.16 20.44 11.65
N PHE A 566 5.60 19.23 11.87
CA PHE A 566 6.07 18.30 12.90
C PHE A 566 6.57 16.97 12.33
N ILE A 567 5.76 16.24 11.57
CA ILE A 567 6.14 14.89 11.12
C ILE A 567 7.22 14.93 10.04
N ASN A 568 7.02 15.75 9.01
CA ASN A 568 7.91 15.84 7.86
C ASN A 568 9.23 16.54 8.20
N THR A 569 9.25 17.39 9.24
CA THR A 569 10.45 18.08 9.75
C THR A 569 11.17 17.27 10.83
N GLY A 570 10.45 16.42 11.55
CA GLY A 570 10.95 15.72 12.73
C GLY A 570 10.92 16.56 14.01
N GLU A 571 10.21 17.69 14.03
CA GLU A 571 10.13 18.63 15.16
C GLU A 571 9.07 18.23 16.20
N PHE A 572 9.16 17.03 16.75
CA PHE A 572 8.29 16.53 17.82
C PHE A 572 9.07 15.67 18.83
N ASP A 573 8.55 15.46 20.04
CA ASP A 573 9.18 14.54 21.00
C ASP A 573 8.59 13.13 20.88
N ALA A 574 7.28 13.00 21.05
CA ALA A 574 6.53 11.77 20.84
C ALA A 574 5.25 12.06 20.05
N VAL A 575 4.70 11.04 19.39
CA VAL A 575 3.51 11.19 18.53
C VAL A 575 2.53 10.04 18.70
N VAL A 576 1.23 10.32 18.71
CA VAL A 576 0.20 9.29 18.44
C VAL A 576 -0.15 9.31 16.96
N LEU A 577 0.09 8.22 16.26
CA LEU A 577 -0.21 8.09 14.84
C LEU A 577 -0.63 6.65 14.49
N GLY A 578 -0.83 6.38 13.21
CA GLY A 578 -1.06 5.04 12.70
C GLY A 578 -0.58 4.91 11.27
N TRP A 579 -0.24 3.69 10.89
CA TRP A 579 0.14 3.30 9.54
C TRP A 579 -0.93 2.42 8.92
N THR A 580 -1.14 2.58 7.61
CA THR A 580 -1.72 1.54 6.76
C THR A 580 -0.56 0.84 6.06
N THR A 581 -0.55 -0.49 6.03
CA THR A 581 0.54 -1.29 5.45
C THR A 581 0.08 -2.03 4.20
N GLY A 582 1.03 -2.35 3.32
CA GLY A 582 0.80 -3.20 2.16
C GLY A 582 0.59 -4.67 2.51
N VAL A 583 0.30 -5.47 1.48
CA VAL A 583 0.23 -6.94 1.56
C VAL A 583 1.61 -7.58 1.44
N ASP A 584 2.60 -6.86 0.90
CA ASP A 584 3.97 -7.31 0.73
C ASP A 584 4.80 -7.10 2.03
N PRO A 585 5.91 -7.84 2.21
CA PRO A 585 6.69 -7.78 3.42
C PRO A 585 7.68 -6.59 3.47
N ASP A 586 7.73 -5.70 2.46
CA ASP A 586 8.69 -4.59 2.49
C ASP A 586 8.29 -3.54 3.54
N GLN A 587 9.23 -3.26 4.43
CA GLN A 587 9.09 -2.30 5.52
C GLN A 587 10.23 -1.26 5.49
N HIS A 588 11.04 -1.25 4.42
CA HIS A 588 12.23 -0.41 4.29
C HIS A 588 11.90 1.08 4.43
N GLN A 589 10.80 1.57 3.83
CA GLN A 589 10.45 2.99 3.84
C GLN A 589 10.24 3.55 5.26
N ILE A 590 9.73 2.74 6.18
CA ILE A 590 9.40 3.15 7.55
C ILE A 590 10.57 2.91 8.52
N TRP A 591 11.34 1.81 8.34
CA TRP A 591 12.27 1.34 9.37
C TRP A 591 13.74 1.38 9.01
N HIS A 592 14.10 1.43 7.73
CA HIS A 592 15.51 1.46 7.34
C HIS A 592 16.13 2.83 7.68
N SER A 593 17.38 2.84 8.16
CA SER A 593 18.07 4.06 8.62
C SER A 593 18.33 5.06 7.50
N SER A 594 18.49 4.61 6.25
CA SER A 594 18.55 5.47 5.06
C SER A 594 17.28 6.30 4.84
N GLN A 595 16.17 5.95 5.50
CA GLN A 595 14.91 6.65 5.43
C GLN A 595 14.75 7.69 6.53
N ILE A 596 15.80 8.00 7.29
CA ILE A 596 15.83 9.11 8.23
C ILE A 596 16.08 10.40 7.45
N GLY A 597 15.24 11.42 7.67
CA GLY A 597 15.43 12.73 7.07
C GLY A 597 14.12 13.49 6.93
N ALA A 598 14.20 14.73 6.46
CA ALA A 598 13.01 15.51 6.15
C ALA A 598 12.20 14.81 5.04
N GLN A 599 10.87 14.82 5.17
CA GLN A 599 9.92 14.23 4.22
C GLN A 599 10.07 12.71 3.99
N ARG A 600 10.79 11.99 4.87
CA ARG A 600 10.90 10.53 4.83
C ARG A 600 10.09 9.88 5.95
N LEU A 601 9.72 8.61 5.78
CA LEU A 601 8.77 7.95 6.69
C LEU A 601 9.40 7.38 7.97
N ASN A 602 10.73 7.25 8.05
CA ASN A 602 11.43 6.97 9.32
C ASN A 602 11.64 8.28 10.11
N PHE A 603 10.53 8.95 10.42
CA PHE A 603 10.54 10.25 11.06
C PHE A 603 10.92 10.18 12.55
N THR A 604 10.88 9.00 13.18
CA THR A 604 11.36 8.77 14.55
C THR A 604 12.88 8.65 14.67
N ALA A 605 13.61 8.69 13.55
CA ALA A 605 15.07 8.53 13.51
C ALA A 605 15.56 7.22 14.16
N TYR A 606 14.83 6.13 13.95
CA TYR A 606 15.26 4.81 14.42
C TYR A 606 16.30 4.26 13.46
N ALA A 607 17.45 3.83 14.00
CA ALA A 607 18.53 3.22 13.24
C ALA A 607 19.00 1.97 13.97
N SER A 608 19.04 0.84 13.24
CA SER A 608 19.53 -0.43 13.75
C SER A 608 20.20 -1.19 12.61
N PRO A 609 21.50 -1.50 12.69
CA PRO A 609 22.19 -2.29 11.65
C PRO A 609 21.61 -3.70 11.44
N GLU A 610 20.87 -4.23 12.42
CA GLU A 610 20.13 -5.48 12.26
C GLU A 610 18.88 -5.28 11.40
N VAL A 611 18.07 -4.27 11.71
CA VAL A 611 16.85 -3.93 10.95
C VAL A 611 17.17 -3.50 9.52
N ASP A 612 18.24 -2.73 9.32
CA ASP A 612 18.70 -2.33 8.00
C ASP A 612 18.98 -3.56 7.13
N ARG A 613 19.82 -4.49 7.63
CA ARG A 613 20.12 -5.75 6.95
C ARG A 613 18.89 -6.62 6.69
N LEU A 614 17.96 -6.70 7.65
CA LEU A 614 16.74 -7.51 7.50
C LEU A 614 15.81 -6.94 6.44
N THR A 615 15.58 -5.62 6.43
CA THR A 615 14.73 -4.98 5.40
C THR A 615 15.35 -5.07 4.01
N GLU A 616 16.67 -4.91 3.89
CA GLU A 616 17.39 -5.15 2.62
C GLU A 616 17.30 -6.61 2.16
N ALA A 617 17.45 -7.57 3.08
CA ALA A 617 17.34 -9.00 2.78
C ALA A 617 15.93 -9.38 2.30
N ILE A 618 14.89 -8.87 2.95
CA ILE A 618 13.48 -9.09 2.54
C ILE A 618 13.26 -8.62 1.09
N ARG A 619 13.75 -7.42 0.75
CA ARG A 619 13.63 -6.86 -0.61
C ARG A 619 14.37 -7.68 -1.66
N ARG A 620 15.38 -8.46 -1.27
CA ARG A 620 16.19 -9.29 -2.19
C ARG A 620 15.72 -10.74 -2.26
N GLU A 621 14.98 -11.22 -1.27
CA GLU A 621 14.53 -12.61 -1.16
C GLU A 621 13.26 -12.87 -1.98
N TYR A 622 13.25 -13.94 -2.77
CA TYR A 622 12.12 -14.35 -3.61
C TYR A 622 11.44 -15.63 -3.10
N ASP A 623 12.06 -16.37 -2.19
CA ASP A 623 11.44 -17.50 -1.50
C ASP A 623 10.51 -17.01 -0.38
N ARG A 624 9.21 -17.33 -0.49
CA ARG A 624 8.20 -16.87 0.47
C ARG A 624 8.46 -17.36 1.89
N ALA A 625 8.93 -18.59 2.08
CA ALA A 625 9.17 -19.13 3.42
C ALA A 625 10.31 -18.37 4.10
N ARG A 626 11.40 -18.09 3.37
CA ARG A 626 12.49 -17.24 3.85
C ARG A 626 12.06 -15.79 4.08
N GLN A 627 11.20 -15.22 3.23
CA GLN A 627 10.62 -13.90 3.49
C GLN A 627 9.86 -13.86 4.82
N ILE A 628 9.09 -14.90 5.14
CA ILE A 628 8.39 -15.02 6.44
C ILE A 628 9.39 -15.06 7.59
N GLU A 629 10.44 -15.88 7.50
CA GLU A 629 11.47 -15.98 8.53
C GLU A 629 12.18 -14.63 8.77
N LEU A 630 12.55 -13.93 7.70
CA LEU A 630 13.16 -12.61 7.74
C LEU A 630 12.19 -11.56 8.31
N ALA A 631 10.93 -11.57 7.89
CA ALA A 631 9.89 -10.69 8.41
C ALA A 631 9.64 -10.90 9.91
N HIS A 632 9.62 -12.16 10.37
CA HIS A 632 9.50 -12.48 11.78
C HIS A 632 10.71 -12.02 12.58
N ALA A 633 11.92 -12.19 12.03
CA ALA A 633 13.14 -11.64 12.65
C ALA A 633 13.08 -10.11 12.74
N LEU A 634 12.60 -9.44 11.69
CA LEU A 634 12.41 -7.98 11.68
C LEU A 634 11.40 -7.53 12.73
N HIS A 635 10.26 -8.21 12.82
CA HIS A 635 9.24 -7.95 13.84
C HIS A 635 9.85 -8.07 15.24
N ARG A 636 10.54 -9.18 15.54
CA ARG A 636 11.20 -9.39 16.85
C ARG A 636 12.23 -8.29 17.16
N ALA A 637 13.06 -7.90 16.19
CA ALA A 637 14.06 -6.84 16.38
C ALA A 637 13.40 -5.48 16.71
N ILE A 638 12.37 -5.10 15.96
CA ILE A 638 11.63 -3.85 16.20
C ILE A 638 10.87 -3.90 17.52
N ALA A 639 10.19 -5.01 17.83
CA ALA A 639 9.47 -5.19 19.09
C ALA A 639 10.40 -5.18 20.31
N ARG A 640 11.62 -5.71 20.18
CA ARG A 640 12.65 -5.61 21.23
C ARG A 640 13.11 -4.17 21.43
N ASP A 641 13.37 -3.46 20.33
CA ASP A 641 13.92 -2.12 20.37
C ASP A 641 12.88 -1.06 20.76
N GLN A 642 11.57 -1.32 20.62
CA GLN A 642 10.49 -0.39 21.00
C GLN A 642 10.65 1.04 20.42
N PRO A 643 10.98 1.25 19.12
CA PRO A 643 10.93 2.60 18.54
C PRO A 643 9.52 3.19 18.62
N TYR A 644 8.51 2.32 18.53
CA TYR A 644 7.11 2.60 18.83
C TYR A 644 6.63 1.75 20.00
N THR A 645 5.70 2.29 20.79
CA THR A 645 4.74 1.46 21.51
C THR A 645 3.59 1.15 20.56
N PHE A 646 3.62 -0.03 19.96
CA PHE A 646 2.50 -0.55 19.19
C PHE A 646 1.27 -0.68 20.08
N LEU A 647 0.09 -0.27 19.59
CA LEU A 647 -1.16 -0.30 20.35
C LEU A 647 -2.06 -1.41 19.82
N PHE A 648 -2.82 -1.13 18.77
CA PHE A 648 -3.84 -2.03 18.23
C PHE A 648 -3.98 -1.86 16.72
N ALA A 649 -4.51 -2.87 16.07
CA ALA A 649 -5.14 -2.76 14.76
C ALA A 649 -6.65 -2.62 14.96
N SER A 650 -7.27 -1.65 14.28
CA SER A 650 -8.73 -1.44 14.41
C SER A 650 -9.49 -2.47 13.57
N ARG A 651 -10.66 -2.88 14.06
CA ARG A 651 -11.62 -3.60 13.25
C ARG A 651 -12.48 -2.61 12.48
N ALA A 652 -12.61 -2.82 11.18
CA ALA A 652 -13.60 -2.14 10.35
C ALA A 652 -14.86 -3.00 10.32
N THR A 653 -15.99 -2.42 10.75
CA THR A 653 -17.29 -3.11 10.70
C THR A 653 -18.07 -2.65 9.48
N THR A 654 -18.30 -3.55 8.53
CA THR A 654 -19.16 -3.30 7.38
C THR A 654 -20.49 -4.00 7.60
N VAL A 655 -21.58 -3.26 7.44
CA VAL A 655 -22.94 -3.77 7.60
C VAL A 655 -23.61 -3.83 6.23
N VAL A 656 -24.29 -4.93 5.94
CA VAL A 656 -24.97 -5.18 4.67
C VAL A 656 -26.39 -5.67 4.94
N ASP A 657 -27.36 -5.30 4.10
CA ASP A 657 -28.73 -5.81 4.20
C ASP A 657 -28.75 -7.34 4.07
N ARG A 658 -29.51 -8.05 4.93
CA ARG A 658 -29.62 -9.51 4.90
C ARG A 658 -30.24 -10.05 3.60
N LYS A 659 -30.91 -9.20 2.82
CA LYS A 659 -31.38 -9.50 1.46
C LYS A 659 -30.26 -9.70 0.46
N ILE A 660 -29.02 -9.31 0.78
CA ILE A 660 -27.86 -9.54 -0.08
C ILE A 660 -27.13 -10.78 0.42
N ALA A 661 -27.01 -11.77 -0.44
CA ALA A 661 -26.38 -13.05 -0.10
C ALA A 661 -25.46 -13.50 -1.22
N MET A 662 -24.58 -14.45 -0.92
CA MET A 662 -23.69 -15.02 -1.92
C MET A 662 -24.37 -16.22 -2.58
N VAL A 663 -24.24 -16.32 -3.90
CA VAL A 663 -24.74 -17.43 -4.70
C VAL A 663 -23.56 -18.27 -5.17
N GLU A 664 -23.55 -19.54 -4.78
CA GLU A 664 -22.55 -20.52 -5.17
C GLU A 664 -23.17 -21.56 -6.11
N ARG A 665 -22.46 -21.96 -7.17
CA ARG A 665 -22.92 -23.04 -8.04
C ARG A 665 -22.57 -24.40 -7.43
N THR A 666 -23.53 -25.32 -7.41
CA THR A 666 -23.32 -26.68 -6.95
C THR A 666 -22.81 -27.58 -8.10
N PRO A 667 -22.13 -28.71 -7.79
CA PRO A 667 -21.56 -29.59 -8.83
C PRO A 667 -22.60 -30.15 -9.83
N ASP A 668 -23.86 -30.27 -9.42
CA ASP A 668 -25.01 -30.70 -10.23
C ASP A 668 -25.63 -29.56 -11.07
N GLY A 669 -25.04 -28.36 -11.04
CA GLY A 669 -25.50 -27.19 -11.81
C GLY A 669 -26.58 -26.35 -11.14
N GLY A 670 -26.96 -26.68 -9.89
CA GLY A 670 -27.85 -25.87 -9.07
C GLY A 670 -27.18 -24.63 -8.46
N GLU A 671 -27.97 -23.87 -7.69
CA GLU A 671 -27.49 -22.72 -6.92
C GLU A 671 -27.70 -22.95 -5.42
N ARG A 672 -26.69 -22.59 -4.64
CA ARG A 672 -26.72 -22.57 -3.17
C ARG A 672 -26.60 -21.14 -2.69
N ILE A 673 -27.51 -20.73 -1.79
CA ILE A 673 -27.52 -19.39 -1.19
C ILE A 673 -26.92 -19.46 0.20
N VAL A 674 -25.82 -18.75 0.41
CA VAL A 674 -25.07 -18.70 1.67
C VAL A 674 -24.92 -17.27 2.17
N PRO A 675 -24.69 -17.05 3.48
CA PRO A 675 -24.36 -15.72 4.00
C PRO A 675 -23.16 -15.13 3.27
N LEU A 676 -23.06 -13.80 3.29
CA LEU A 676 -21.81 -13.18 2.87
C LEU A 676 -20.70 -13.60 3.85
N ARG A 677 -19.48 -13.74 3.34
CA ARG A 677 -18.30 -14.02 4.16
C ARG A 677 -17.14 -13.15 3.67
N PRO A 678 -16.38 -12.52 4.57
CA PRO A 678 -15.13 -11.89 4.19
C PRO A 678 -14.12 -12.94 3.74
N SER A 679 -13.09 -12.52 3.01
CA SER A 679 -11.89 -13.36 2.87
C SER A 679 -11.30 -13.68 4.26
N PRO A 680 -10.49 -14.74 4.41
CA PRO A 680 -9.65 -14.98 5.58
C PRO A 680 -8.87 -13.74 6.06
N THR A 681 -8.60 -12.80 5.16
CA THR A 681 -7.83 -11.56 5.43
C THR A 681 -8.70 -10.36 5.71
N GLY A 682 -10.03 -10.54 5.78
CA GLY A 682 -10.98 -9.52 6.21
C GLY A 682 -11.63 -8.71 5.09
N GLN A 683 -11.32 -8.98 3.83
CA GLN A 683 -11.86 -8.23 2.70
C GLN A 683 -13.26 -8.74 2.34
N LEU A 684 -14.28 -7.92 2.60
CA LEU A 684 -15.67 -8.30 2.36
C LEU A 684 -16.02 -8.36 0.87
N LEU A 685 -15.52 -7.40 0.08
CA LEU A 685 -15.84 -7.27 -1.34
C LEU A 685 -15.12 -8.28 -2.24
N TYR A 686 -14.24 -9.12 -1.71
CA TYR A 686 -13.49 -10.11 -2.50
C TYR A 686 -14.43 -11.02 -3.33
N TRP A 687 -15.56 -11.43 -2.75
CA TRP A 687 -16.56 -12.27 -3.43
C TRP A 687 -17.67 -11.50 -4.14
N PHE A 688 -17.52 -10.18 -4.36
CA PHE A 688 -18.60 -9.31 -4.82
C PHE A 688 -19.29 -9.80 -6.11
N HIS A 689 -18.54 -10.40 -7.04
CA HIS A 689 -19.09 -10.96 -8.29
C HIS A 689 -20.17 -12.04 -8.07
N ARG A 690 -20.18 -12.70 -6.90
CA ARG A 690 -21.13 -13.76 -6.51
C ARG A 690 -22.33 -13.24 -5.70
N TRP A 691 -22.35 -11.97 -5.35
CA TRP A 691 -23.40 -11.41 -4.51
C TRP A 691 -24.67 -11.18 -5.31
N ARG A 692 -25.82 -11.59 -4.76
CA ARG A 692 -27.13 -11.34 -5.33
C ARG A 692 -28.04 -10.73 -4.27
N LYS A 693 -28.87 -9.78 -4.69
CA LYS A 693 -29.91 -9.18 -3.88
C LYS A 693 -31.26 -9.82 -4.16
N PHE A 694 -31.97 -10.16 -3.10
CA PHE A 694 -33.27 -10.83 -3.13
C PHE A 694 -34.39 -9.88 -2.66
N GLU A 695 -35.62 -10.12 -3.12
CA GLU A 695 -36.79 -9.32 -2.70
C GLU A 695 -37.04 -9.37 -1.19
N ARG A 696 -36.77 -10.55 -0.60
CA ARG A 696 -36.91 -10.85 0.81
C ARG A 696 -35.63 -11.53 1.31
N PRO A 697 -35.31 -11.44 2.62
CA PRO A 697 -34.15 -12.14 3.17
C PRO A 697 -34.23 -13.63 2.82
N PRO A 698 -33.21 -14.19 2.14
CA PRO A 698 -33.22 -15.60 1.77
C PRO A 698 -33.05 -16.49 3.00
N ARG A 699 -33.50 -17.74 2.88
CA ARG A 699 -33.11 -18.80 3.82
C ARG A 699 -31.75 -19.33 3.40
N PHE A 700 -30.77 -19.25 4.29
CA PHE A 700 -29.45 -19.81 4.05
C PHE A 700 -29.48 -21.33 4.14
N SER A 701 -28.67 -22.00 3.32
CA SER A 701 -28.51 -23.46 3.40
C SER A 701 -27.92 -23.89 4.74
N ALA A 702 -28.40 -25.00 5.31
CA ALA A 702 -28.07 -25.48 6.66
C ALA A 702 -26.59 -25.83 6.92
N GLU A 703 -25.80 -26.07 5.86
CA GLU A 703 -24.36 -26.40 5.94
C GLU A 703 -23.44 -25.16 5.91
N GLY A 704 -24.01 -23.95 5.92
CA GLY A 704 -23.26 -22.69 5.86
C GLY A 704 -23.41 -21.80 7.10
N ALA A 705 -23.76 -22.39 8.25
CA ALA A 705 -23.86 -21.70 9.54
C ALA A 705 -22.58 -21.85 10.37
#